data_AF-A0A7M4ELH0-F1
#
_entry.id   AF-A0A7M4ELH0-F1
#
_cell.length_a   1.000
_cell.length_b   1.000
_cell.length_c   1.000
_cell.angle_alpha   90.00
_cell.angle_beta   90.00
_cell.angle_gamma   90.00
#
_symmetry.space_group_name_H-M   'P 1'
#
loop_
_entity.id
_entity.type
_entity.pdbx_description
1 polymer ?
#
loop_
_entity_poly.entity_id
_entity_poly.type
_entity_poly.pdbx_seq_one_letter_code
_entity_poly.pdbx_strand_id
1 'polypeptide(L)'
;MCQSGQGSFNHSLSPTGHCYDDLVAPLYSSSLGASSRYNILYTPGFARLYSSSGWSPDPRDKQPWLQIDLMQKHMINAVATQGTYNTRDWLTHYTVLYGDHPSSWKPFFQRGSNWTFFGNVNESGVVIHDLHYPILARYLRIIPVGWNPSGKIGLRLGLFGCPYRSDVLYFDGDDAISYRFRGKTVSTLQDTISFNFKTLERDGVLMHGEGSQGDYITVELKQAQLVLHISLGSSPLHSSEGHTTVTVGSLLDDQHWHSLHIDRYGQHVNLSLDGEVKHFRCNGDFDQLNLDTEVFFGGVVNQEKQRLVYRQNFRGCIENIYFNGAHIADLARRKKSNIRFEGRVGHYCENPPYAPITFAGINNYLQVPGIPRRNRMSVSFKFRSWDTVGLLMYTSFADRLGSLEMVLSEGQINVSIAQPGKKKLEFAAGYRLNDGFWHSVLLVARDGSAVVTIDDDDGAEFRVAHPFQLRTGSQYFFGGCPKPASITGCLSNQTTFHGCLQMINVDAQPVDLELLKYHRLGKYSDVFFDMCGITDRCTPNLCEHGGRCLQSWDDFICICDLTGYKGETCHKPIYKESCEAYRLSGKTAGNYTIDPDGSGPLKPFTVYCDMREDRAWTIIRHNRHYATRVLGSSVDRPYLGAVEYWNASWAEVSALANASEYCEQRIEFSCYNSRLLNTPFGLPFSFWMGRHNQRHYYWGGSRPGIQRCACGLDKNCADSRFFCNCDADHALWRVDKGLLNFVDHLPVTQVVVGDTNRSSSEAQFLVGPLRCYGDRNTWNTVSFNKGAVLLFPTFQVNQSLDISFYFKTTSLSGVFLENSGYKNYIRVELNRAAEHKMRPFLGCLRGLRMNGVTLNLEGKANETEGVRVNCTGYCQNPRVPCQNSGLCVERYSHYTCNCSISAFDGPFCNRDIGGYFEEGTWVRYNILSASLYATHEFASIVSQPLPGYNLTSEEVSFSFSTTSAPAVLLYVSSFVKDYMAVLIKDDGSLQLRYQLGTSPYVFALTTKPVTDGRPHRVNITRVHRTLYTQVDFFPVMEQQFSLFVDSKLDSPKNLYLGRVMETGVIDSEIQRYNTPGFSGCLSGVKFNTIVPLKSIFRPSSTMVHYNIRGELVESNCASMPLSTMPIPPEMDPWYMGTEFPHVHDDGWTGIIIGFVIFLLLLLGGLLVLLYLYYHRYKGSYHTNEPKAIQDYSSAVKPLASRKDQNLPQILEEAKSD
;
A
#
# COMPACT_ATOMS: atom_id res chain seq x y z
N MET A 1 13.38 -68.14 -26.66
CA MET A 1 13.70 -67.88 -28.07
C MET A 1 12.82 -66.72 -28.52
N CYS A 2 13.27 -65.57 -29.01
CA CYS A 2 14.60 -64.95 -29.21
C CYS A 2 14.37 -63.41 -29.10
N GLN A 3 15.32 -62.49 -28.93
CA GLN A 3 16.77 -62.52 -28.66
C GLN A 3 17.15 -61.18 -27.97
N SER A 4 18.39 -61.07 -27.50
CA SER A 4 18.96 -59.88 -26.84
C SER A 4 19.02 -58.60 -27.69
N GLY A 5 18.78 -57.45 -27.06
CA GLY A 5 19.12 -56.12 -27.58
C GLY A 5 19.48 -55.14 -26.44
N GLN A 6 20.75 -55.11 -26.03
CA GLN A 6 21.23 -54.13 -25.03
C GLN A 6 21.55 -52.79 -25.72
N GLY A 7 20.77 -51.75 -25.42
CA GLY A 7 21.06 -50.36 -25.81
C GLY A 7 21.47 -49.54 -24.58
N SER A 8 22.76 -49.23 -24.43
CA SER A 8 23.26 -48.41 -23.33
C SER A 8 23.18 -46.93 -23.65
N PHE A 9 22.03 -46.31 -23.38
CA PHE A 9 21.89 -44.85 -23.49
C PHE A 9 22.49 -44.15 -22.28
N ASN A 10 23.77 -43.79 -22.38
CA ASN A 10 24.40 -42.78 -21.53
C ASN A 10 23.74 -41.42 -21.80
N HIS A 11 22.75 -41.05 -20.97
CA HIS A 11 22.28 -39.66 -20.92
C HIS A 11 23.35 -38.78 -20.25
N SER A 12 24.23 -38.21 -21.07
CA SER A 12 25.05 -37.06 -20.69
C SER A 12 24.13 -35.87 -20.43
N LEU A 13 24.04 -35.43 -19.17
CA LEU A 13 23.28 -34.24 -18.78
C LEU A 13 23.82 -32.99 -19.50
N SER A 14 22.93 -32.25 -20.16
CA SER A 14 23.23 -30.90 -20.63
C SER A 14 23.22 -29.93 -19.44
N PRO A 15 24.21 -29.02 -19.28
CA PRO A 15 24.22 -28.03 -18.20
C PRO A 15 23.14 -26.94 -18.31
N THR A 16 22.30 -26.94 -19.35
CA THR A 16 21.36 -25.86 -19.68
C THR A 16 19.91 -26.31 -19.81
N GLY A 17 19.53 -27.43 -19.17
CA GLY A 17 18.13 -27.83 -19.03
C GLY A 17 17.46 -27.12 -17.85
N HIS A 18 16.23 -26.63 -18.02
CA HIS A 18 15.45 -26.09 -16.90
C HIS A 18 15.06 -27.24 -15.94
N CYS A 19 15.38 -27.10 -14.64
CA CYS A 19 14.99 -28.05 -13.60
C CYS A 19 13.49 -27.93 -13.29
N TYR A 20 12.63 -28.41 -14.18
CA TYR A 20 11.17 -28.27 -14.10
C TYR A 20 10.43 -29.43 -14.78
N ASP A 21 11.00 -30.64 -14.76
CA ASP A 21 10.37 -31.85 -15.28
C ASP A 21 9.28 -32.35 -14.32
N ASP A 22 8.18 -32.94 -14.83
CA ASP A 22 7.14 -33.55 -13.99
C ASP A 22 7.68 -34.85 -13.34
N LEU A 23 7.83 -34.81 -12.02
CA LEU A 23 8.36 -35.88 -11.18
C LEU A 23 7.31 -36.91 -10.75
N VAL A 24 6.02 -36.65 -10.98
CA VAL A 24 4.89 -37.51 -10.56
C VAL A 24 4.37 -38.35 -11.73
N ALA A 25 4.32 -37.80 -12.94
CA ALA A 25 3.93 -38.50 -14.16
C ALA A 25 4.69 -39.83 -14.40
N PRO A 26 6.03 -39.92 -14.27
CA PRO A 26 6.78 -41.16 -14.55
C PRO A 26 6.75 -42.21 -13.43
N LEU A 27 6.19 -41.90 -12.24
CA LEU A 27 6.20 -42.82 -11.10
C LEU A 27 5.28 -44.03 -11.30
N TYR A 28 5.63 -45.16 -10.69
CA TYR A 28 4.70 -46.28 -10.54
C TYR A 28 3.60 -45.95 -9.52
N SER A 29 2.40 -46.50 -9.68
CA SER A 29 1.28 -46.24 -8.73
C SER A 29 1.50 -46.84 -7.33
N SER A 30 2.55 -47.63 -7.12
CA SER A 30 3.04 -48.04 -5.79
C SER A 30 3.77 -46.92 -5.03
N SER A 31 4.30 -45.92 -5.75
CA SER A 31 4.93 -44.72 -5.18
C SER A 31 3.92 -43.68 -4.69
N LEU A 32 2.62 -43.90 -4.93
CA LEU A 32 1.53 -43.02 -4.53
C LEU A 32 0.74 -43.69 -3.40
N GLY A 33 1.02 -43.29 -2.16
CA GLY A 33 0.35 -43.74 -0.94
C GLY A 33 -0.73 -42.76 -0.47
N ALA A 34 -1.62 -43.21 0.39
CA ALA A 34 -2.58 -42.33 1.09
C ALA A 34 -3.01 -42.94 2.43
N SER A 35 -3.52 -42.10 3.33
CA SER A 35 -4.13 -42.51 4.60
C SER A 35 -5.31 -43.48 4.41
N SER A 36 -6.16 -43.18 3.42
CA SER A 36 -7.37 -43.91 3.10
C SER A 36 -7.81 -43.65 1.64
N ARG A 37 -8.95 -44.24 1.24
CA ARG A 37 -9.56 -44.05 -0.09
C ARG A 37 -11.08 -44.18 -0.02
N TYR A 38 -11.80 -43.33 -0.74
CA TYR A 38 -13.27 -43.34 -0.79
C TYR A 38 -13.81 -44.65 -1.42
N ASN A 39 -13.25 -45.06 -2.55
CA ASN A 39 -13.39 -46.39 -3.13
C ASN A 39 -12.24 -46.68 -4.12
N ILE A 40 -12.34 -47.73 -4.93
CA ILE A 40 -11.30 -48.16 -5.88
C ILE A 40 -10.99 -47.12 -6.99
N LEU A 41 -11.98 -46.34 -7.42
CA LEU A 41 -11.86 -45.29 -8.43
C LEU A 41 -11.23 -43.98 -7.89
N TYR A 42 -11.05 -43.90 -6.58
CA TYR A 42 -10.48 -42.74 -5.86
C TYR A 42 -9.19 -43.14 -5.12
N THR A 43 -8.48 -44.14 -5.64
CA THR A 43 -7.17 -44.57 -5.13
C THR A 43 -6.09 -43.53 -5.40
N PRO A 44 -5.01 -43.47 -4.58
CA PRO A 44 -3.90 -42.53 -4.81
C PRO A 44 -3.22 -42.69 -6.19
N GLY A 45 -3.34 -43.86 -6.83
CA GLY A 45 -2.91 -44.06 -8.22
C GLY A 45 -3.61 -43.16 -9.26
N PHE A 46 -4.80 -42.62 -8.96
CA PHE A 46 -5.47 -41.62 -9.81
C PHE A 46 -5.03 -40.18 -9.51
N ALA A 47 -4.21 -39.93 -8.48
CA ALA A 47 -3.84 -38.58 -8.05
C ALA A 47 -2.76 -37.90 -8.94
N ARG A 48 -2.64 -38.25 -10.22
CA ARG A 48 -1.75 -37.58 -11.18
C ARG A 48 -2.51 -36.48 -11.92
N LEU A 49 -1.84 -35.38 -12.31
CA LEU A 49 -2.45 -34.37 -13.20
C LEU A 49 -3.06 -35.01 -14.45
N TYR A 50 -4.17 -34.43 -14.94
CA TYR A 50 -4.89 -34.86 -16.14
C TYR A 50 -5.49 -36.29 -16.11
N SER A 51 -5.30 -37.05 -15.03
CA SER A 51 -5.97 -38.34 -14.77
C SER A 51 -7.49 -38.25 -14.88
N SER A 52 -8.16 -39.33 -15.30
CA SER A 52 -9.62 -39.40 -15.47
C SER A 52 -10.41 -39.41 -14.15
N SER A 53 -9.72 -39.55 -13.02
CA SER A 53 -10.24 -39.44 -11.65
C SER A 53 -9.16 -38.79 -10.77
N GLY A 54 -9.44 -38.53 -9.49
CA GLY A 54 -8.50 -38.04 -8.48
C GLY A 54 -8.53 -38.87 -7.21
N TRP A 55 -7.63 -38.61 -6.27
CA TRP A 55 -7.72 -39.21 -4.94
C TRP A 55 -8.75 -38.49 -4.07
N SER A 56 -9.49 -39.29 -3.30
CA SER A 56 -10.37 -38.86 -2.21
C SER A 56 -10.27 -39.84 -1.05
N PRO A 57 -10.18 -39.40 0.22
CA PRO A 57 -10.14 -40.27 1.40
C PRO A 57 -11.49 -40.92 1.73
N ASP A 58 -11.49 -41.86 2.67
CA ASP A 58 -12.72 -42.37 3.32
C ASP A 58 -13.36 -41.23 4.15
N PRO A 59 -14.69 -41.00 4.13
CA PRO A 59 -15.32 -39.90 4.88
C PRO A 59 -15.20 -40.01 6.41
N ARG A 60 -14.71 -41.14 6.93
CA ARG A 60 -14.46 -41.37 8.36
C ARG A 60 -12.99 -41.10 8.75
N ASP A 61 -12.12 -40.87 7.76
CA ASP A 61 -10.73 -40.50 7.98
C ASP A 61 -10.66 -39.05 8.47
N LYS A 62 -10.17 -38.87 9.70
CA LYS A 62 -10.05 -37.56 10.35
C LYS A 62 -8.73 -36.85 10.07
N GLN A 63 -7.74 -37.56 9.50
CA GLN A 63 -6.41 -37.02 9.22
C GLN A 63 -5.96 -37.43 7.81
N PRO A 64 -6.73 -37.03 6.78
CA PRO A 64 -6.48 -37.48 5.42
C PRO A 64 -5.14 -36.97 4.90
N TRP A 65 -4.40 -37.80 4.16
CA TRP A 65 -3.18 -37.38 3.46
C TRP A 65 -2.92 -38.19 2.19
N LEU A 66 -2.28 -37.56 1.21
CA LEU A 66 -1.71 -38.17 0.01
C LEU A 66 -0.17 -38.11 0.13
N GLN A 67 0.54 -39.20 -0.18
CA GLN A 67 2.00 -39.28 -0.08
C GLN A 67 2.63 -39.77 -1.39
N ILE A 68 3.79 -39.22 -1.71
CA ILE A 68 4.57 -39.46 -2.91
C ILE A 68 5.98 -39.89 -2.49
N ASP A 69 6.44 -41.03 -2.98
CA ASP A 69 7.83 -41.49 -2.91
C ASP A 69 8.50 -41.29 -4.28
N LEU A 70 9.39 -40.30 -4.39
CA LEU A 70 10.13 -40.02 -5.63
C LEU A 70 11.25 -41.03 -5.92
N MET A 71 11.34 -42.13 -5.16
CA MET A 71 12.33 -43.21 -5.21
C MET A 71 13.78 -42.80 -4.85
N GLN A 72 14.15 -41.56 -5.13
CA GLN A 72 15.43 -40.92 -4.82
C GLN A 72 15.20 -39.44 -4.44
N LYS A 73 16.22 -38.78 -3.89
CA LYS A 73 16.17 -37.35 -3.55
C LYS A 73 16.09 -36.50 -4.83
N HIS A 74 15.23 -35.49 -4.82
CA HIS A 74 15.03 -34.54 -5.92
C HIS A 74 15.09 -33.11 -5.40
N MET A 75 15.41 -32.18 -6.30
CA MET A 75 15.20 -30.76 -6.14
C MET A 75 13.83 -30.44 -6.74
N ILE A 76 12.86 -30.09 -5.90
CA ILE A 76 11.47 -29.81 -6.27
C ILE A 76 11.29 -28.28 -6.26
N ASN A 77 10.87 -27.72 -7.38
CA ASN A 77 10.76 -26.28 -7.62
C ASN A 77 9.31 -25.78 -7.69
N ALA A 78 8.33 -26.64 -7.99
CA ALA A 78 6.92 -26.27 -7.96
C ALA A 78 5.99 -27.44 -7.58
N VAL A 79 4.83 -27.09 -7.02
CA VAL A 79 3.74 -28.01 -6.68
C VAL A 79 2.49 -27.58 -7.43
N ALA A 80 1.80 -28.53 -8.06
CA ALA A 80 0.61 -28.26 -8.87
C ALA A 80 -0.58 -29.13 -8.45
N THR A 81 -1.74 -28.52 -8.21
CA THR A 81 -2.98 -29.24 -7.85
C THR A 81 -4.07 -29.05 -8.91
N GLN A 82 -4.94 -30.05 -9.03
CA GLN A 82 -6.11 -30.05 -9.90
C GLN A 82 -7.24 -30.83 -9.21
N GLY A 83 -8.50 -30.38 -9.33
CA GLY A 83 -9.66 -31.09 -8.77
C GLY A 83 -9.95 -32.43 -9.48
N THR A 84 -10.94 -33.20 -9.02
CA THR A 84 -11.34 -34.46 -9.67
C THR A 84 -12.26 -34.20 -10.87
N TYR A 85 -11.85 -34.64 -12.07
CA TYR A 85 -12.51 -34.34 -13.34
C TYR A 85 -14.04 -34.60 -13.34
N ASN A 86 -14.81 -33.61 -13.81
CA ASN A 86 -16.27 -33.66 -13.94
C ASN A 86 -17.01 -34.03 -12.62
N THR A 87 -16.53 -33.50 -11.49
CA THR A 87 -17.17 -33.63 -10.17
C THR A 87 -17.26 -32.27 -9.48
N ARG A 88 -17.77 -32.24 -8.24
CA ARG A 88 -17.64 -31.08 -7.33
C ARG A 88 -16.47 -31.25 -6.34
N ASP A 89 -15.66 -32.30 -6.51
CA ASP A 89 -14.68 -32.71 -5.52
C ASP A 89 -13.32 -32.09 -5.87
N TRP A 90 -12.99 -30.99 -5.20
CA TRP A 90 -11.70 -30.34 -5.30
C TRP A 90 -11.25 -29.72 -3.97
N LEU A 91 -9.95 -29.78 -3.75
CA LEU A 91 -9.25 -29.19 -2.63
C LEU A 91 -9.07 -27.68 -2.84
N THR A 92 -9.34 -26.85 -1.82
CA THR A 92 -9.21 -25.38 -1.85
C THR A 92 -8.04 -24.86 -1.03
N HIS A 93 -7.58 -25.59 -0.01
CA HIS A 93 -6.42 -25.25 0.82
C HIS A 93 -5.67 -26.50 1.28
N TYR A 94 -4.34 -26.49 1.23
CA TYR A 94 -3.49 -27.61 1.65
C TYR A 94 -2.18 -27.18 2.32
N THR A 95 -1.58 -28.06 3.09
CA THR A 95 -0.20 -27.94 3.58
C THR A 95 0.68 -28.99 2.88
N VAL A 96 1.93 -28.62 2.60
CA VAL A 96 2.96 -29.52 2.05
C VAL A 96 3.92 -29.91 3.18
N LEU A 97 4.12 -31.21 3.36
CA LEU A 97 5.17 -31.78 4.20
C LEU A 97 6.20 -32.50 3.31
N TYR A 98 7.48 -32.47 3.66
CA TYR A 98 8.56 -33.11 2.92
C TYR A 98 9.61 -33.78 3.82
N GLY A 99 10.41 -34.69 3.27
CA GLY A 99 11.51 -35.31 3.99
C GLY A 99 12.30 -36.36 3.21
N ASP A 100 13.37 -36.87 3.80
CA ASP A 100 14.18 -37.99 3.26
C ASP A 100 13.75 -39.36 3.83
N HIS A 101 12.80 -39.40 4.78
CA HIS A 101 12.28 -40.63 5.40
C HIS A 101 10.76 -40.55 5.62
N PRO A 102 9.97 -41.64 5.43
CA PRO A 102 8.50 -41.59 5.55
C PRO A 102 7.98 -41.38 6.99
N SER A 103 8.87 -41.31 7.99
CA SER A 103 8.59 -41.02 9.40
C SER A 103 9.38 -39.80 9.92
N SER A 104 9.79 -38.88 9.05
CA SER A 104 10.41 -37.60 9.43
C SER A 104 9.96 -36.53 8.44
N TRP A 105 9.11 -35.61 8.89
CA TRP A 105 8.44 -34.63 8.04
C TRP A 105 8.70 -33.20 8.51
N LYS A 106 9.21 -32.37 7.60
CA LYS A 106 9.30 -30.92 7.73
C LYS A 106 8.13 -30.26 6.98
N PRO A 107 7.36 -29.35 7.61
CA PRO A 107 6.41 -28.51 6.88
C PRO A 107 7.12 -27.50 5.99
N PHE A 108 6.53 -27.20 4.83
CA PHE A 108 6.97 -26.11 3.97
C PHE A 108 6.08 -24.88 4.16
N PHE A 109 6.69 -23.74 4.47
CA PHE A 109 6.00 -22.46 4.68
C PHE A 109 6.17 -21.59 3.44
N GLN A 110 5.11 -21.32 2.68
CA GLN A 110 5.21 -20.37 1.57
C GLN A 110 5.26 -18.93 2.13
N ARG A 111 6.22 -18.12 1.66
CA ARG A 111 6.45 -16.75 2.17
C ARG A 111 5.16 -15.92 2.15
N GLY A 112 4.70 -15.53 3.34
CA GLY A 112 3.48 -14.72 3.53
C GLY A 112 2.16 -15.52 3.64
N SER A 113 2.18 -16.85 3.78
CA SER A 113 0.98 -17.64 4.06
C SER A 113 1.00 -18.30 5.44
N ASN A 114 -0.18 -18.47 6.04
CA ASN A 114 -0.35 -19.20 7.29
C ASN A 114 -0.37 -20.71 7.01
N TRP A 115 0.81 -21.32 6.87
CA TRP A 115 1.03 -22.77 6.71
C TRP A 115 0.37 -23.44 5.50
N THR A 116 -0.24 -22.66 4.61
CA THR A 116 -1.19 -23.18 3.61
C THR A 116 -0.95 -22.63 2.21
N PHE A 117 -1.16 -23.49 1.22
CA PHE A 117 -1.23 -23.18 -0.20
C PHE A 117 -2.69 -23.08 -0.62
N PHE A 118 -3.01 -22.09 -1.44
CA PHE A 118 -4.30 -22.03 -2.13
C PHE A 118 -4.37 -23.13 -3.19
N GLY A 119 -5.40 -23.96 -3.10
CA GLY A 119 -5.70 -25.00 -4.07
C GLY A 119 -6.58 -24.50 -5.22
N ASN A 120 -7.50 -25.34 -5.63
CA ASN A 120 -8.33 -25.14 -6.82
C ASN A 120 -9.66 -24.43 -6.50
N VAL A 121 -10.18 -23.70 -7.48
CA VAL A 121 -11.51 -23.08 -7.45
C VAL A 121 -12.55 -23.86 -8.26
N ASN A 122 -12.12 -24.89 -8.99
CA ASN A 122 -12.94 -25.75 -9.85
C ASN A 122 -12.29 -27.13 -10.02
N GLU A 123 -12.96 -28.01 -10.77
CA GLU A 123 -12.59 -29.41 -10.98
C GLU A 123 -11.54 -29.66 -12.08
N SER A 124 -11.30 -28.68 -12.95
CA SER A 124 -10.54 -28.83 -14.20
C SER A 124 -9.27 -27.98 -14.30
N GLY A 125 -9.24 -26.78 -13.71
CA GLY A 125 -8.08 -25.88 -13.75
C GLY A 125 -6.91 -26.42 -12.92
N VAL A 126 -5.70 -26.37 -13.47
CA VAL A 126 -4.46 -26.66 -12.75
C VAL A 126 -3.96 -25.38 -12.09
N VAL A 127 -3.65 -25.45 -10.78
CA VAL A 127 -3.07 -24.34 -10.01
C VAL A 127 -1.64 -24.73 -9.66
N ILE A 128 -0.66 -23.94 -10.12
CA ILE A 128 0.77 -24.21 -9.94
C ILE A 128 1.39 -23.13 -9.04
N HIS A 129 2.00 -23.55 -7.94
CA HIS A 129 2.81 -22.70 -7.07
C HIS A 129 4.27 -23.04 -7.26
N ASP A 130 5.04 -22.06 -7.73
CA ASP A 130 6.49 -22.11 -7.64
C ASP A 130 6.89 -21.91 -6.17
N LEU A 131 7.81 -22.75 -5.71
CA LEU A 131 8.34 -22.71 -4.36
C LEU A 131 9.41 -21.63 -4.30
N HIS A 132 9.28 -20.71 -3.35
CA HIS A 132 10.21 -19.57 -3.23
C HIS A 132 11.64 -19.98 -2.84
N TYR A 133 11.84 -21.22 -2.38
CA TYR A 133 13.11 -21.95 -2.40
C TYR A 133 12.85 -23.43 -2.76
N PRO A 134 13.83 -24.14 -3.35
CA PRO A 134 13.67 -25.55 -3.71
C PRO A 134 13.54 -26.46 -2.49
N ILE A 135 12.59 -27.40 -2.53
CA ILE A 135 12.55 -28.52 -1.57
C ILE A 135 13.57 -29.58 -2.00
N LEU A 136 14.48 -29.96 -1.10
CA LEU A 136 15.41 -31.08 -1.28
C LEU A 136 14.91 -32.30 -0.51
N ALA A 137 14.18 -33.20 -1.19
CA ALA A 137 13.51 -34.33 -0.54
C ALA A 137 13.35 -35.56 -1.46
N ARG A 138 13.16 -36.73 -0.86
CA ARG A 138 12.65 -37.94 -1.53
C ARG A 138 11.13 -38.10 -1.37
N TYR A 139 10.61 -37.75 -0.20
CA TYR A 139 9.21 -37.93 0.17
C TYR A 139 8.49 -36.58 0.25
N LEU A 140 7.26 -36.54 -0.26
CA LEU A 140 6.37 -35.40 -0.14
C LEU A 140 4.97 -35.88 0.24
N ARG A 141 4.28 -35.16 1.12
CA ARG A 141 2.93 -35.48 1.59
C ARG A 141 2.06 -34.22 1.57
N ILE A 142 0.87 -34.33 0.96
CA ILE A 142 -0.14 -33.28 0.91
C ILE A 142 -1.18 -33.54 2.00
N ILE A 143 -1.41 -32.53 2.84
CA ILE A 143 -2.44 -32.52 3.88
C ILE A 143 -3.59 -31.61 3.43
N PRO A 144 -4.80 -32.11 3.17
CA PRO A 144 -5.97 -31.28 2.89
C PRO A 144 -6.41 -30.49 4.13
N VAL A 145 -6.53 -29.18 3.98
CA VAL A 145 -6.99 -28.25 5.04
C VAL A 145 -8.38 -27.69 4.72
N GLY A 146 -8.69 -27.51 3.44
CA GLY A 146 -10.01 -27.08 2.97
C GLY A 146 -10.34 -27.62 1.58
N TRP A 147 -11.63 -27.78 1.29
CA TRP A 147 -12.18 -28.27 0.00
C TRP A 147 -13.52 -27.61 -0.30
N ASN A 148 -14.09 -27.89 -1.47
CA ASN A 148 -15.40 -27.37 -1.87
C ASN A 148 -16.51 -27.80 -0.88
N PRO A 149 -17.25 -26.87 -0.24
CA PRO A 149 -18.39 -27.21 0.63
C PRO A 149 -19.54 -27.96 -0.08
N SER A 150 -19.62 -27.88 -1.41
CA SER A 150 -20.61 -28.59 -2.24
C SER A 150 -20.12 -29.94 -2.78
N GLY A 151 -19.01 -30.46 -2.26
CA GLY A 151 -18.37 -31.71 -2.68
C GLY A 151 -17.45 -32.27 -1.59
N LYS A 152 -16.39 -32.95 -2.00
CA LYS A 152 -15.39 -33.60 -1.14
C LYS A 152 -13.97 -33.13 -1.45
N ILE A 153 -13.01 -33.61 -0.67
CA ILE A 153 -11.59 -33.61 -1.06
C ILE A 153 -11.46 -34.42 -2.35
N GLY A 154 -11.06 -33.77 -3.44
CA GLY A 154 -10.61 -34.40 -4.68
C GLY A 154 -9.28 -33.79 -5.10
N LEU A 155 -8.29 -34.63 -5.40
CA LEU A 155 -6.92 -34.18 -5.68
C LEU A 155 -6.26 -34.99 -6.79
N ARG A 156 -5.81 -34.28 -7.81
CA ARG A 156 -4.77 -34.64 -8.77
C ARG A 156 -3.57 -33.72 -8.53
N LEU A 157 -2.36 -34.26 -8.56
CA LEU A 157 -1.11 -33.61 -8.17
C LEU A 157 -0.04 -33.75 -9.25
N GLY A 158 0.79 -32.73 -9.41
CA GLY A 158 2.07 -32.75 -10.10
C GLY A 158 3.15 -32.08 -9.23
N LEU A 159 4.40 -32.50 -9.40
CA LEU A 159 5.57 -31.91 -8.75
C LEU A 159 6.61 -31.66 -9.84
N PHE A 160 7.16 -30.47 -9.93
CA PHE A 160 8.13 -30.11 -10.97
C PHE A 160 9.52 -29.89 -10.39
N GLY A 161 10.56 -30.38 -11.06
CA GLY A 161 11.93 -30.30 -10.55
C GLY A 161 12.94 -31.12 -11.34
N CYS A 162 13.97 -31.64 -10.66
CA CYS A 162 14.98 -32.52 -11.25
C CYS A 162 15.70 -33.39 -10.19
N PRO A 163 16.37 -34.50 -10.57
CA PRO A 163 17.07 -35.38 -9.64
C PRO A 163 18.21 -34.70 -8.87
N TYR A 164 18.32 -34.99 -7.57
CA TYR A 164 19.34 -34.41 -6.69
C TYR A 164 20.32 -35.47 -6.20
N ARG A 165 21.59 -35.35 -6.59
CA ARG A 165 22.67 -36.19 -6.08
C ARG A 165 23.13 -35.67 -4.73
N SER A 166 23.24 -36.56 -3.74
CA SER A 166 23.74 -36.27 -2.40
C SER A 166 25.03 -37.06 -2.13
N ASP A 167 26.12 -36.34 -1.89
CA ASP A 167 27.39 -36.85 -1.37
C ASP A 167 27.51 -36.43 0.11
N VAL A 168 27.08 -37.31 1.03
CA VAL A 168 26.98 -37.04 2.48
C VAL A 168 28.25 -37.42 3.26
N LEU A 169 28.55 -36.65 4.30
CA LEU A 169 29.46 -36.96 5.40
C LEU A 169 28.71 -36.90 6.74
N TYR A 170 29.11 -37.72 7.71
CA TYR A 170 28.62 -37.70 9.09
C TYR A 170 29.77 -37.48 10.08
N PHE A 171 29.52 -36.72 11.14
CA PHE A 171 30.47 -36.33 12.17
C PHE A 171 29.84 -36.61 13.55
N ASP A 172 30.57 -37.25 14.46
CA ASP A 172 30.11 -37.55 15.83
C ASP A 172 30.57 -36.50 16.88
N GLY A 173 31.11 -35.36 16.43
CA GLY A 173 31.69 -34.32 17.30
C GLY A 173 33.18 -34.49 17.61
N ASP A 174 33.70 -35.72 17.69
CA ASP A 174 35.16 -35.96 17.72
C ASP A 174 35.80 -35.99 16.31
N ASP A 175 34.98 -35.86 15.26
CA ASP A 175 35.37 -35.97 13.86
C ASP A 175 35.56 -34.60 13.18
N ALA A 176 36.49 -34.51 12.22
CA ALA A 176 36.61 -33.39 11.31
C ALA A 176 37.27 -33.79 9.97
N ILE A 177 37.10 -32.96 8.94
CA ILE A 177 37.97 -32.98 7.76
C ILE A 177 38.66 -31.64 7.57
N SER A 178 39.83 -31.62 6.93
CA SER A 178 40.38 -30.40 6.33
C SER A 178 40.59 -30.56 4.83
N TYR A 179 40.31 -29.49 4.09
CA TYR A 179 40.69 -29.34 2.69
C TYR A 179 41.96 -28.51 2.62
N ARG A 180 43.05 -29.12 2.13
CA ARG A 180 44.34 -28.46 1.97
C ARG A 180 44.44 -27.81 0.59
N PHE A 181 44.79 -26.53 0.57
CA PHE A 181 44.98 -25.77 -0.66
C PHE A 181 46.23 -26.21 -1.44
N ARG A 182 46.27 -25.85 -2.73
CA ARG A 182 47.45 -26.05 -3.59
C ARG A 182 48.53 -24.99 -3.37
N GLY A 183 48.14 -23.79 -2.94
CA GLY A 183 49.05 -22.73 -2.50
C GLY A 183 49.46 -22.88 -1.04
N LYS A 184 50.45 -22.11 -0.58
CA LYS A 184 50.77 -21.98 0.85
C LYS A 184 49.80 -21.07 1.61
N THR A 185 49.22 -20.12 0.89
CA THR A 185 48.14 -19.23 1.31
C THR A 185 47.17 -19.09 0.14
N VAL A 186 45.95 -18.64 0.42
CA VAL A 186 44.93 -18.31 -0.58
C VAL A 186 44.40 -16.92 -0.28
N SER A 187 44.48 -16.01 -1.25
CA SER A 187 43.91 -14.67 -1.20
C SER A 187 42.79 -14.57 -2.23
N THR A 188 41.58 -14.22 -1.82
CA THR A 188 40.42 -14.09 -2.70
C THR A 188 39.77 -12.72 -2.62
N LEU A 189 39.31 -12.20 -3.75
CA LEU A 189 38.38 -11.06 -3.83
C LEU A 189 36.92 -11.52 -3.90
N GLN A 190 36.67 -12.73 -4.39
CA GLN A 190 35.37 -13.36 -4.50
C GLN A 190 35.42 -14.78 -3.94
N ASP A 191 34.42 -15.15 -3.15
CA ASP A 191 34.22 -16.51 -2.65
C ASP A 191 32.78 -16.96 -2.92
N THR A 192 32.61 -18.25 -3.22
CA THR A 192 31.32 -18.93 -3.30
C THR A 192 31.42 -20.25 -2.54
N ILE A 193 30.69 -20.34 -1.44
CA ILE A 193 30.72 -21.46 -0.50
C ILE A 193 29.29 -21.99 -0.32
N SER A 194 29.11 -23.31 -0.29
CA SER A 194 27.81 -23.90 0.06
C SER A 194 27.94 -25.32 0.61
N PHE A 195 26.98 -25.69 1.45
CA PHE A 195 26.75 -27.04 1.93
C PHE A 195 25.36 -27.12 2.56
N ASN A 196 24.76 -28.32 2.61
CA ASN A 196 23.59 -28.53 3.47
C ASN A 196 24.03 -29.24 4.75
N PHE A 197 23.44 -28.89 5.89
CA PHE A 197 23.70 -29.55 7.17
C PHE A 197 22.39 -30.02 7.84
N LYS A 198 22.51 -30.95 8.80
CA LYS A 198 21.40 -31.56 9.54
C LYS A 198 21.88 -31.99 10.93
N THR A 199 21.21 -31.56 12.00
CA THR A 199 21.57 -31.92 13.39
C THR A 199 20.39 -31.83 14.37
N LEU A 200 20.63 -32.35 15.59
CA LEU A 200 19.84 -32.14 16.82
C LEU A 200 20.58 -31.26 17.85
N GLU A 201 21.86 -30.92 17.61
CA GLU A 201 22.66 -30.15 18.57
C GLU A 201 22.43 -28.65 18.41
N ARG A 202 22.39 -27.93 19.54
CA ARG A 202 22.15 -26.47 19.55
C ARG A 202 23.39 -25.65 19.15
N ASP A 203 24.59 -26.19 19.37
CA ASP A 203 25.86 -25.49 19.16
C ASP A 203 26.85 -26.40 18.40
N GLY A 204 27.68 -25.86 17.50
CA GLY A 204 28.71 -26.64 16.81
C GLY A 204 29.36 -25.96 15.60
N VAL A 205 30.68 -26.02 15.48
CA VAL A 205 31.45 -25.44 14.35
C VAL A 205 31.28 -26.27 13.08
N LEU A 206 30.56 -25.72 12.10
CA LEU A 206 30.30 -26.33 10.79
C LEU A 206 31.52 -26.19 9.85
N MET A 207 32.11 -25.00 9.80
CA MET A 207 33.26 -24.66 8.94
C MET A 207 34.15 -23.61 9.60
N HIS A 208 35.48 -23.72 9.44
CA HIS A 208 36.43 -22.72 9.90
C HIS A 208 37.68 -22.64 9.01
N GLY A 209 38.17 -21.42 8.76
CA GLY A 209 39.50 -21.17 8.23
C GLY A 209 40.06 -19.85 8.76
N GLU A 210 41.31 -19.86 9.21
CA GLU A 210 42.08 -18.70 9.66
C GLU A 210 43.31 -18.48 8.74
N GLY A 211 43.78 -17.24 8.66
CA GLY A 211 45.05 -16.85 8.05
C GLY A 211 45.99 -16.21 9.07
N SER A 212 47.29 -16.39 8.84
CA SER A 212 48.38 -15.89 9.68
C SER A 212 48.41 -14.36 9.87
N GLN A 213 47.65 -13.61 9.08
CA GLN A 213 47.49 -12.15 9.19
C GLN A 213 46.33 -11.72 10.12
N GLY A 214 45.47 -12.66 10.56
CA GLY A 214 44.29 -12.39 11.39
C GLY A 214 42.96 -12.33 10.63
N ASP A 215 43.00 -12.51 9.31
CA ASP A 215 41.84 -12.81 8.48
C ASP A 215 41.24 -14.17 8.86
N TYR A 216 39.91 -14.29 8.87
CA TYR A 216 39.25 -15.59 9.09
C TYR A 216 37.81 -15.60 8.58
N ILE A 217 37.31 -16.81 8.34
CA ILE A 217 35.90 -17.09 8.14
C ILE A 217 35.49 -18.29 9.01
N THR A 218 34.35 -18.21 9.68
CA THR A 218 33.84 -19.30 10.54
C THR A 218 32.32 -19.32 10.47
N VAL A 219 31.78 -20.51 10.23
CA VAL A 219 30.35 -20.79 10.28
C VAL A 219 30.12 -21.79 11.41
N GLU A 220 29.26 -21.43 12.36
CA GLU A 220 28.84 -22.32 13.44
C GLU A 220 27.33 -22.26 13.65
N LEU A 221 26.81 -23.29 14.31
CA LEU A 221 25.55 -23.20 15.04
C LEU A 221 25.84 -22.66 16.44
N LYS A 222 24.97 -21.76 16.90
CA LYS A 222 24.95 -21.26 18.27
C LYS A 222 23.50 -21.03 18.69
N GLN A 223 23.06 -21.66 19.77
CA GLN A 223 21.65 -21.64 20.24
C GLN A 223 20.65 -21.96 19.10
N ALA A 224 21.00 -22.95 18.27
CA ALA A 224 20.32 -23.38 17.05
C ALA A 224 20.02 -22.24 16.04
N GLN A 225 20.84 -21.18 16.03
CA GLN A 225 20.92 -20.17 14.97
C GLN A 225 22.26 -20.32 14.23
N LEU A 226 22.31 -19.98 12.94
CA LEU A 226 23.54 -19.99 12.16
C LEU A 226 24.28 -18.68 12.37
N VAL A 227 25.54 -18.74 12.82
CA VAL A 227 26.41 -17.57 13.01
C VAL A 227 27.56 -17.62 12.02
N LEU A 228 27.63 -16.61 11.15
CA LEU A 228 28.77 -16.33 10.29
C LEU A 228 29.65 -15.26 10.95
N HIS A 229 30.88 -15.63 11.30
CA HIS A 229 31.95 -14.70 11.61
C HIS A 229 32.86 -14.55 10.38
N ILE A 230 33.22 -13.32 10.03
CA ILE A 230 34.21 -13.02 8.99
C ILE A 230 35.06 -11.81 9.38
N SER A 231 36.35 -11.85 9.04
CA SER A 231 37.27 -10.71 9.12
C SER A 231 38.18 -10.69 7.91
N LEU A 232 38.35 -9.52 7.29
CA LEU A 232 39.21 -9.25 6.14
C LEU A 232 40.51 -8.52 6.56
N GLY A 233 40.87 -8.60 7.84
CA GLY A 233 41.98 -7.85 8.44
C GLY A 233 41.52 -6.55 9.13
N SER A 234 42.39 -5.94 9.95
CA SER A 234 42.09 -4.71 10.71
C SER A 234 43.20 -3.67 10.59
N SER A 235 42.84 -2.39 10.49
CA SER A 235 43.77 -1.30 10.22
C SER A 235 44.28 -0.64 11.52
N PRO A 236 45.59 -0.39 11.70
CA PRO A 236 46.09 0.41 12.81
C PRO A 236 45.94 1.94 12.60
N LEU A 237 45.48 2.38 11.42
CA LEU A 237 45.31 3.79 11.07
C LEU A 237 43.86 4.30 11.22
N HIS A 238 42.89 3.39 11.25
CA HIS A 238 41.47 3.69 11.44
C HIS A 238 40.93 2.84 12.59
N SER A 239 40.15 3.42 13.50
CA SER A 239 39.67 2.77 14.72
C SER A 239 38.46 1.84 14.48
N SER A 240 38.43 1.19 13.32
CA SER A 240 37.39 0.27 12.85
C SER A 240 37.90 -1.17 12.97
N GLU A 241 37.32 -1.94 13.90
CA GLU A 241 37.54 -3.38 13.95
C GLU A 241 37.02 -4.03 12.66
N GLY A 242 37.87 -4.80 11.97
CA GLY A 242 37.50 -5.50 10.73
C GLY A 242 36.66 -6.76 10.94
N HIS A 243 36.27 -7.05 12.18
CA HIS A 243 35.45 -8.20 12.52
C HIS A 243 33.97 -7.93 12.22
N THR A 244 33.32 -8.89 11.57
CA THR A 244 31.89 -8.87 11.25
C THR A 244 31.25 -10.17 11.75
N THR A 245 30.09 -10.06 12.42
CA THR A 245 29.25 -11.20 12.83
C THR A 245 27.85 -11.00 12.31
N VAL A 246 27.27 -12.04 11.69
CA VAL A 246 25.89 -12.05 11.19
C VAL A 246 25.20 -13.35 11.58
N THR A 247 23.99 -13.25 12.13
CA THR A 247 23.17 -14.40 12.56
C THR A 247 21.95 -14.57 11.67
N VAL A 248 21.62 -15.81 11.32
CA VAL A 248 20.59 -16.21 10.34
C VAL A 248 19.89 -17.50 10.81
N GLY A 249 18.59 -17.63 10.53
CA GLY A 249 17.80 -18.81 10.92
C GLY A 249 17.58 -18.97 12.43
N SER A 250 16.78 -19.98 12.77
CA SER A 250 16.36 -20.33 14.14
C SER A 250 15.89 -21.79 14.17
N LEU A 251 15.95 -22.43 15.35
CA LEU A 251 15.53 -23.82 15.56
C LEU A 251 16.14 -24.81 14.53
N LEU A 252 17.40 -24.58 14.17
CA LEU A 252 18.19 -25.39 13.22
C LEU A 252 18.63 -26.76 13.82
N ASP A 253 18.08 -27.11 14.98
CA ASP A 253 18.14 -28.39 15.69
C ASP A 253 16.93 -29.30 15.33
N ASP A 254 16.27 -29.05 14.18
CA ASP A 254 15.04 -29.74 13.78
C ASP A 254 15.24 -31.15 13.19
N GLN A 255 16.49 -31.62 13.07
CA GLN A 255 16.91 -32.87 12.44
C GLN A 255 16.47 -33.07 10.98
N HIS A 256 16.31 -31.97 10.23
CA HIS A 256 16.15 -31.97 8.78
C HIS A 256 17.32 -31.23 8.11
N TRP A 257 17.34 -31.24 6.77
CA TRP A 257 18.36 -30.51 6.01
C TRP A 257 18.05 -29.01 5.99
N HIS A 258 19.10 -28.23 6.21
CA HIS A 258 19.17 -26.78 5.98
C HIS A 258 20.24 -26.49 4.93
N SER A 259 19.93 -25.61 3.97
CA SER A 259 20.75 -25.31 2.78
C SER A 259 21.45 -23.97 2.92
N LEU A 260 22.76 -23.97 3.15
CA LEU A 260 23.58 -22.76 3.29
C LEU A 260 24.31 -22.41 1.97
N HIS A 261 24.27 -21.14 1.60
CA HIS A 261 25.05 -20.56 0.51
C HIS A 261 25.60 -19.18 0.90
N ILE A 262 26.88 -18.94 0.63
CA ILE A 262 27.58 -17.69 0.92
C ILE A 262 28.28 -17.25 -0.37
N ASP A 263 27.86 -16.12 -0.93
CA ASP A 263 28.58 -15.41 -1.99
C ASP A 263 29.17 -14.13 -1.42
N ARG A 264 30.48 -13.93 -1.60
CA ARG A 264 31.19 -12.70 -1.24
C ARG A 264 31.80 -12.06 -2.48
N TYR A 265 31.68 -10.74 -2.61
CA TYR A 265 32.44 -9.94 -3.57
C TYR A 265 33.01 -8.69 -2.89
N GLY A 266 34.33 -8.67 -2.70
CA GLY A 266 35.02 -7.69 -1.87
C GLY A 266 34.47 -7.69 -0.45
N GLN A 267 34.01 -6.54 0.00
CA GLN A 267 33.35 -6.39 1.31
C GLN A 267 31.87 -6.80 1.33
N HIS A 268 31.22 -7.02 0.19
CA HIS A 268 29.78 -7.33 0.16
C HIS A 268 29.55 -8.83 0.24
N VAL A 269 28.61 -9.24 1.10
CA VAL A 269 28.26 -10.66 1.32
C VAL A 269 26.76 -10.85 1.18
N ASN A 270 26.38 -11.88 0.43
CA ASN A 270 25.05 -12.47 0.38
C ASN A 270 25.10 -13.79 1.16
N LEU A 271 24.53 -13.81 2.36
CA LEU A 271 24.36 -15.01 3.17
C LEU A 271 22.93 -15.54 2.98
N SER A 272 22.79 -16.77 2.50
CA SER A 272 21.50 -17.42 2.25
C SER A 272 21.38 -18.71 3.05
N LEU A 273 20.29 -18.87 3.82
CA LEU A 273 19.92 -20.11 4.49
C LEU A 273 18.44 -20.42 4.22
N ASP A 274 18.13 -21.59 3.69
CA ASP A 274 16.76 -22.03 3.37
C ASP A 274 15.95 -20.98 2.54
N GLY A 275 16.64 -20.18 1.73
CA GLY A 275 16.05 -19.10 0.94
C GLY A 275 15.89 -17.74 1.64
N GLU A 276 16.14 -17.63 2.95
CA GLU A 276 16.32 -16.33 3.61
C GLU A 276 17.70 -15.76 3.23
N VAL A 277 17.72 -14.66 2.45
CA VAL A 277 18.95 -13.98 2.05
C VAL A 277 19.15 -12.71 2.89
N LYS A 278 20.28 -12.62 3.59
CA LYS A 278 20.78 -11.37 4.21
C LYS A 278 21.94 -10.81 3.41
N HIS A 279 21.77 -9.57 2.99
CA HIS A 279 22.79 -8.75 2.35
C HIS A 279 23.48 -7.88 3.40
N PHE A 280 24.82 -7.92 3.46
CA PHE A 280 25.58 -7.05 4.35
C PHE A 280 26.93 -6.66 3.76
N ARG A 281 27.59 -5.69 4.41
CA ARG A 281 28.96 -5.27 4.12
C ARG A 281 29.83 -5.59 5.33
N CYS A 282 31.01 -6.16 5.09
CA CYS A 282 32.00 -6.42 6.14
C CYS A 282 32.55 -5.10 6.69
N ASN A 283 32.88 -5.10 7.98
CA ASN A 283 33.56 -4.00 8.64
C ASN A 283 35.04 -3.88 8.21
N GLY A 284 35.63 -2.70 8.39
CA GLY A 284 37.02 -2.41 8.01
C GLY A 284 37.19 -1.90 6.58
N ASP A 285 38.44 -1.71 6.17
CA ASP A 285 38.81 -1.04 4.90
C ASP A 285 39.30 -2.01 3.81
N PHE A 286 39.53 -3.29 4.15
CA PHE A 286 40.07 -4.33 3.27
C PHE A 286 38.96 -5.10 2.54
N ASP A 287 39.27 -5.64 1.35
CA ASP A 287 38.34 -6.35 0.47
C ASP A 287 38.77 -7.79 0.12
N GLN A 288 39.97 -8.22 0.54
CA GLN A 288 40.48 -9.58 0.32
C GLN A 288 40.34 -10.45 1.57
N LEU A 289 40.12 -11.76 1.38
CA LEU A 289 40.17 -12.76 2.44
C LEU A 289 41.42 -13.60 2.25
N ASN A 290 42.34 -13.59 3.22
CA ASN A 290 43.64 -14.24 3.14
C ASN A 290 43.72 -15.43 4.11
N LEU A 291 43.49 -16.65 3.64
CA LEU A 291 43.56 -17.88 4.44
C LEU A 291 44.94 -18.56 4.30
N ASP A 292 45.34 -19.32 5.33
CA ASP A 292 46.60 -20.09 5.33
C ASP A 292 46.48 -21.39 4.48
N THR A 293 46.89 -22.56 4.99
CA THR A 293 47.07 -23.77 4.17
C THR A 293 45.84 -24.68 4.03
N GLU A 294 44.86 -24.57 4.93
CA GLU A 294 43.71 -25.49 4.98
C GLU A 294 42.46 -24.86 5.60
N VAL A 295 41.28 -25.37 5.20
CA VAL A 295 39.96 -25.04 5.76
C VAL A 295 39.35 -26.31 6.34
N PHE A 296 38.75 -26.20 7.53
CA PHE A 296 38.17 -27.30 8.30
C PHE A 296 36.64 -27.34 8.15
N PHE A 297 36.07 -28.55 8.20
CA PHE A 297 34.63 -28.81 8.26
C PHE A 297 34.32 -29.87 9.33
N GLY A 298 33.20 -29.69 10.04
CA GLY A 298 32.75 -30.57 11.14
C GLY A 298 33.38 -30.29 12.50
N GLY A 299 34.53 -29.61 12.57
CA GLY A 299 35.19 -29.29 13.84
C GLY A 299 36.62 -28.80 13.66
N VAL A 300 37.32 -28.50 14.75
CA VAL A 300 38.72 -28.04 14.75
C VAL A 300 39.53 -28.71 15.86
N VAL A 301 40.57 -29.45 15.45
CA VAL A 301 41.32 -30.39 16.33
C VAL A 301 42.30 -29.73 17.31
N ASN A 302 42.67 -28.46 17.11
CA ASN A 302 43.57 -27.73 18.03
C ASN A 302 43.00 -26.31 18.28
N GLN A 303 41.91 -26.23 19.05
CA GLN A 303 41.20 -24.97 19.32
C GLN A 303 42.11 -23.86 19.88
N GLU A 304 43.05 -24.20 20.77
CA GLU A 304 44.04 -23.26 21.33
C GLU A 304 44.92 -22.58 20.25
N LYS A 305 45.16 -23.24 19.12
CA LYS A 305 46.01 -22.72 18.03
C LYS A 305 45.26 -21.92 16.98
N GLN A 306 43.93 -22.04 16.96
CA GLN A 306 43.03 -21.44 15.96
C GLN A 306 42.09 -20.39 16.60
N ARG A 307 42.43 -19.92 17.81
CA ARG A 307 41.67 -18.95 18.63
C ARG A 307 40.23 -19.36 19.00
N LEU A 308 39.79 -20.57 18.67
CA LEU A 308 38.42 -21.09 18.90
C LEU A 308 38.23 -21.74 20.29
N VAL A 309 38.91 -21.25 21.33
CA VAL A 309 38.85 -21.84 22.68
C VAL A 309 37.40 -21.85 23.19
N TYR A 310 36.96 -22.96 23.78
CA TYR A 310 35.60 -23.20 24.31
C TYR A 310 34.47 -23.34 23.27
N ARG A 311 34.77 -23.65 22.00
CA ARG A 311 33.74 -24.01 21.01
C ARG A 311 33.51 -25.52 20.97
N GLN A 312 32.31 -25.94 20.61
CA GLN A 312 32.02 -27.36 20.35
C GLN A 312 32.19 -27.67 18.85
N ASN A 313 32.67 -28.86 18.54
CA ASN A 313 32.65 -29.38 17.17
C ASN A 313 31.20 -29.76 16.78
N PHE A 314 30.93 -29.88 15.48
CA PHE A 314 29.62 -30.26 14.97
C PHE A 314 29.42 -31.78 15.00
N ARG A 315 28.38 -32.24 15.71
CA ARG A 315 27.78 -33.55 15.51
C ARG A 315 26.60 -33.42 14.54
N GLY A 316 26.48 -34.35 13.60
CA GLY A 316 25.40 -34.39 12.61
C GLY A 316 25.88 -34.78 11.21
N CYS A 317 25.11 -34.40 10.20
CA CYS A 317 25.40 -34.70 8.80
C CYS A 317 25.65 -33.41 8.00
N ILE A 318 26.58 -33.45 7.04
CA ILE A 318 26.79 -32.40 6.04
C ILE A 318 26.85 -33.05 4.65
N GLU A 319 26.05 -32.57 3.70
CA GLU A 319 26.05 -33.05 2.30
C GLU A 319 26.52 -31.96 1.32
N ASN A 320 27.14 -32.40 0.21
CA ASN A 320 27.46 -31.57 -0.95
C ASN A 320 28.27 -30.29 -0.62
N ILE A 321 29.39 -30.45 0.09
CA ILE A 321 30.27 -29.32 0.46
C ILE A 321 31.01 -28.79 -0.76
N TYR A 322 30.78 -27.52 -1.12
CA TYR A 322 31.51 -26.76 -2.13
C TYR A 322 32.25 -25.58 -1.49
N PHE A 323 33.52 -25.42 -1.87
CA PHE A 323 34.33 -24.25 -1.53
C PHE A 323 35.05 -23.75 -2.79
N ASN A 324 34.69 -22.56 -3.29
CA ASN A 324 35.29 -21.91 -4.46
C ASN A 324 35.43 -22.85 -5.67
N GLY A 325 34.35 -23.58 -5.98
CA GLY A 325 34.26 -24.55 -7.09
C GLY A 325 34.83 -25.95 -6.81
N ALA A 326 35.50 -26.18 -5.68
CA ALA A 326 35.96 -27.52 -5.28
C ALA A 326 34.85 -28.28 -4.52
N HIS A 327 34.43 -29.43 -5.03
CA HIS A 327 33.44 -30.29 -4.37
C HIS A 327 34.11 -31.19 -3.31
N ILE A 328 34.23 -30.67 -2.09
CA ILE A 328 34.97 -31.25 -0.97
C ILE A 328 34.40 -32.61 -0.56
N ALA A 329 33.07 -32.78 -0.59
CA ALA A 329 32.42 -34.03 -0.23
C ALA A 329 32.81 -35.21 -1.15
N ASP A 330 32.82 -35.01 -2.48
CA ASP A 330 33.29 -36.03 -3.42
C ASP A 330 34.79 -36.34 -3.26
N LEU A 331 35.62 -35.31 -3.02
CA LEU A 331 37.05 -35.49 -2.74
C LEU A 331 37.29 -36.32 -1.47
N ALA A 332 36.47 -36.12 -0.43
CA ALA A 332 36.49 -36.88 0.81
C ALA A 332 36.02 -38.33 0.60
N ARG A 333 34.87 -38.56 -0.03
CA ARG A 333 34.37 -39.91 -0.37
C ARG A 333 35.38 -40.70 -1.21
N ARG A 334 36.15 -40.04 -2.08
CA ARG A 334 37.23 -40.63 -2.91
C ARG A 334 38.61 -40.64 -2.23
N LYS A 335 38.71 -40.23 -0.95
CA LYS A 335 39.93 -40.18 -0.12
C LYS A 335 41.14 -39.59 -0.85
N LYS A 336 40.94 -38.41 -1.47
CA LYS A 336 42.01 -37.69 -2.18
C LYS A 336 43.04 -37.11 -1.21
N SER A 337 44.31 -37.07 -1.63
CA SER A 337 45.47 -36.68 -0.79
C SER A 337 45.49 -35.21 -0.34
N ASN A 338 44.58 -34.38 -0.85
CA ASN A 338 44.34 -33.00 -0.40
C ASN A 338 43.16 -32.88 0.58
N ILE A 339 42.57 -34.00 1.00
CA ILE A 339 41.66 -34.09 2.15
C ILE A 339 42.39 -34.78 3.29
N ARG A 340 42.38 -34.16 4.46
CA ARG A 340 42.81 -34.76 5.72
C ARG A 340 41.58 -35.20 6.51
N PHE A 341 41.68 -36.35 7.18
CA PHE A 341 40.65 -36.87 8.06
C PHE A 341 41.16 -36.88 9.49
N GLU A 342 40.30 -36.45 10.40
CA GLU A 342 40.49 -36.50 11.85
C GLU A 342 39.25 -37.22 12.42
N GLY A 343 39.45 -38.21 13.28
CA GLY A 343 38.37 -39.13 13.66
C GLY A 343 38.01 -40.16 12.56
N ARG A 344 36.73 -40.51 12.45
CA ARG A 344 36.15 -41.58 11.61
C ARG A 344 34.90 -41.14 10.82
N VAL A 345 34.92 -39.91 10.30
CA VAL A 345 33.90 -39.31 9.42
C VAL A 345 33.16 -40.33 8.53
N GLY A 346 31.85 -40.44 8.74
CA GLY A 346 30.97 -41.37 8.02
C GLY A 346 30.70 -40.95 6.56
N HIS A 347 30.12 -41.87 5.77
CA HIS A 347 29.68 -41.62 4.38
C HIS A 347 28.18 -41.94 4.19
N TYR A 348 27.41 -41.75 5.26
CA TYR A 348 25.97 -41.97 5.39
C TYR A 348 25.43 -40.89 6.35
N CYS A 349 24.14 -40.91 6.67
CA CYS A 349 23.56 -40.04 7.70
C CYS A 349 22.60 -40.84 8.56
N GLU A 350 22.71 -40.72 9.87
CA GLU A 350 21.83 -41.43 10.80
C GLU A 350 20.49 -40.69 10.96
N ASN A 351 19.42 -41.47 10.98
CA ASN A 351 18.09 -41.01 11.38
C ASN A 351 17.84 -41.57 12.79
N PRO A 352 17.68 -40.71 13.82
CA PRO A 352 17.43 -41.18 15.17
C PRO A 352 16.11 -41.95 15.25
N PRO A 353 16.00 -42.98 16.11
CA PRO A 353 14.83 -43.87 16.17
C PRO A 353 13.60 -43.23 16.86
N TYR A 354 13.66 -41.95 17.23
CA TYR A 354 12.65 -41.26 18.01
C TYR A 354 11.88 -40.27 17.14
N ALA A 355 10.62 -40.61 16.81
CA ALA A 355 9.75 -39.71 16.07
C ALA A 355 9.06 -38.71 17.01
N PRO A 356 9.09 -37.39 16.71
CA PRO A 356 8.34 -36.41 17.48
C PRO A 356 6.83 -36.42 17.16
N ILE A 357 6.05 -35.88 18.10
CA ILE A 357 4.61 -35.66 17.97
C ILE A 357 4.34 -34.18 18.20
N THR A 358 3.73 -33.50 17.22
CA THR A 358 3.24 -32.13 17.36
C THR A 358 1.84 -32.12 17.94
N PHE A 359 1.64 -31.33 18.99
CA PHE A 359 0.36 -30.95 19.58
C PHE A 359 0.04 -29.55 19.07
N ALA A 360 -0.98 -29.43 18.21
CA ALA A 360 -1.27 -28.22 17.43
C ALA A 360 -2.75 -27.77 17.50
N GLY A 361 -3.61 -28.50 18.22
CA GLY A 361 -5.05 -28.36 18.18
C GLY A 361 -5.67 -28.01 19.53
N ILE A 362 -6.69 -27.15 19.52
CA ILE A 362 -7.38 -26.63 20.71
C ILE A 362 -8.00 -27.73 21.62
N ASN A 363 -8.16 -28.96 21.11
CA ASN A 363 -8.65 -30.12 21.86
C ASN A 363 -7.64 -31.29 21.86
N ASN A 364 -6.37 -31.04 21.52
CA ASN A 364 -5.39 -32.11 21.33
C ASN A 364 -5.09 -32.88 22.62
N TYR A 365 -4.94 -34.19 22.49
CA TYR A 365 -4.49 -35.06 23.58
C TYR A 365 -3.90 -36.34 23.04
N LEU A 366 -3.06 -36.98 23.85
CA LEU A 366 -2.58 -38.34 23.67
C LEU A 366 -2.85 -39.14 24.95
N GLN A 367 -3.66 -40.19 24.84
CA GLN A 367 -4.01 -41.11 25.93
C GLN A 367 -3.27 -42.45 25.74
N VAL A 368 -2.41 -42.79 26.69
CA VAL A 368 -1.60 -44.01 26.69
C VAL A 368 -1.89 -44.86 27.94
N PRO A 369 -1.75 -46.19 27.88
CA PRO A 369 -1.87 -47.06 29.05
C PRO A 369 -0.63 -46.93 29.94
N GLY A 370 -0.79 -47.29 31.21
CA GLY A 370 0.32 -47.48 32.15
C GLY A 370 0.07 -48.68 33.07
N ILE A 371 0.96 -48.92 34.02
CA ILE A 371 0.96 -50.15 34.82
C ILE A 371 0.29 -49.88 36.17
N PRO A 372 -1.00 -50.25 36.39
CA PRO A 372 -1.75 -49.84 37.57
C PRO A 372 -1.25 -50.48 38.87
N ARG A 373 -1.51 -49.80 39.99
CA ARG A 373 -1.23 -50.27 41.37
C ARG A 373 0.25 -50.56 41.66
N ARG A 374 1.18 -49.83 41.03
CA ARG A 374 2.58 -49.73 41.48
C ARG A 374 2.74 -48.60 42.50
N ASN A 375 3.58 -48.81 43.51
CA ASN A 375 3.95 -47.80 44.51
C ASN A 375 5.09 -46.86 44.05
N ARG A 376 5.53 -47.00 42.79
CA ARG A 376 6.46 -46.10 42.12
C ARG A 376 5.89 -45.78 40.73
N MET A 377 5.82 -44.50 40.42
CA MET A 377 5.54 -43.95 39.10
C MET A 377 6.84 -43.41 38.52
N SER A 378 7.04 -43.56 37.21
CA SER A 378 8.24 -43.06 36.52
C SER A 378 7.88 -42.65 35.09
N VAL A 379 7.81 -41.35 34.84
CA VAL A 379 7.44 -40.79 33.52
C VAL A 379 8.58 -39.91 33.03
N SER A 380 8.97 -40.06 31.76
CA SER A 380 9.93 -39.17 31.12
C SER A 380 9.54 -38.85 29.69
N PHE A 381 9.94 -37.69 29.20
CA PHE A 381 9.80 -37.27 27.80
C PHE A 381 10.76 -36.10 27.52
N LYS A 382 11.00 -35.79 26.24
CA LYS A 382 11.47 -34.45 25.85
C LYS A 382 10.32 -33.64 25.28
N PHE A 383 10.32 -32.32 25.51
CA PHE A 383 9.34 -31.39 24.96
C PHE A 383 9.99 -30.12 24.42
N ARG A 384 9.29 -29.42 23.51
CA ARG A 384 9.60 -28.01 23.16
C ARG A 384 8.34 -27.23 22.81
N SER A 385 8.25 -25.97 23.24
CA SER A 385 7.11 -25.08 23.00
C SER A 385 7.51 -23.61 23.17
N TRP A 386 6.65 -22.70 22.68
CA TRP A 386 6.66 -21.28 22.99
C TRP A 386 5.61 -20.90 24.06
N ASP A 387 4.57 -21.73 24.24
CA ASP A 387 3.44 -21.41 25.12
C ASP A 387 3.89 -21.27 26.58
N THR A 388 3.42 -20.20 27.23
CA THR A 388 3.72 -19.95 28.65
C THR A 388 2.91 -20.82 29.60
N VAL A 389 1.78 -21.40 29.16
CA VAL A 389 0.89 -22.25 29.97
C VAL A 389 0.30 -23.41 29.16
N GLY A 390 0.49 -24.66 29.61
CA GLY A 390 -0.13 -25.83 28.96
C GLY A 390 0.00 -27.15 29.74
N LEU A 391 -1.01 -28.02 29.64
CA LEU A 391 -1.02 -29.34 30.28
C LEU A 391 -0.06 -30.32 29.60
N LEU A 392 1.13 -30.53 30.19
CA LEU A 392 2.07 -31.54 29.73
C LEU A 392 1.55 -32.96 29.97
N MET A 393 1.09 -33.26 31.20
CA MET A 393 0.68 -34.61 31.60
C MET A 393 -0.35 -34.64 32.74
N TYR A 394 -1.26 -35.62 32.73
CA TYR A 394 -2.22 -35.91 33.79
C TYR A 394 -2.40 -37.43 34.02
N THR A 395 -2.54 -37.88 35.27
CA THR A 395 -3.03 -39.22 35.61
C THR A 395 -3.88 -39.24 36.89
N SER A 396 -4.85 -40.16 36.95
CA SER A 396 -5.65 -40.45 38.15
C SER A 396 -5.10 -41.69 38.87
N PHE A 397 -4.81 -41.57 40.16
CA PHE A 397 -4.29 -42.68 40.97
C PHE A 397 -5.33 -43.79 41.17
N ALA A 398 -4.85 -45.04 41.27
CA ALA A 398 -5.70 -46.17 41.59
C ALA A 398 -6.32 -46.05 43.00
N ASP A 399 -7.36 -46.87 43.25
CA ASP A 399 -8.04 -47.00 44.54
C ASP A 399 -8.60 -45.67 45.10
N ARG A 400 -8.86 -44.70 44.21
CA ARG A 400 -9.34 -43.32 44.50
C ARG A 400 -8.37 -42.48 45.35
N LEU A 401 -7.08 -42.78 45.33
CA LEU A 401 -6.07 -42.05 46.11
C LEU A 401 -5.83 -40.60 45.65
N GLY A 402 -6.32 -40.18 44.48
CA GLY A 402 -6.16 -38.81 43.99
C GLY A 402 -5.77 -38.74 42.51
N SER A 403 -5.04 -37.68 42.16
CA SER A 403 -4.47 -37.46 40.83
C SER A 403 -3.16 -36.69 40.89
N LEU A 404 -2.37 -36.79 39.82
CA LEU A 404 -1.18 -35.98 39.57
C LEU A 404 -1.34 -35.26 38.22
N GLU A 405 -0.99 -33.98 38.23
CA GLU A 405 -1.03 -33.07 37.07
C GLU A 405 0.34 -32.39 36.93
N MET A 406 0.85 -32.31 35.71
CA MET A 406 2.10 -31.64 35.34
C MET A 406 1.81 -30.61 34.24
N VAL A 407 2.17 -29.35 34.50
CA VAL A 407 1.76 -28.18 33.72
C VAL A 407 2.99 -27.33 33.44
N LEU A 408 3.23 -26.97 32.18
CA LEU A 408 4.13 -25.87 31.84
C LEU A 408 3.45 -24.56 32.27
N SER A 409 4.13 -23.70 33.04
CA SER A 409 3.55 -22.47 33.59
C SER A 409 4.65 -21.44 33.84
N GLU A 410 4.55 -20.27 33.21
CA GLU A 410 5.55 -19.18 33.28
C GLU A 410 7.00 -19.64 32.95
N GLY A 411 7.12 -20.65 32.08
CA GLY A 411 8.41 -21.27 31.72
C GLY A 411 8.99 -22.19 32.79
N GLN A 412 8.20 -22.65 33.77
CA GLN A 412 8.56 -23.69 34.73
C GLN A 412 7.64 -24.91 34.59
N ILE A 413 8.09 -26.09 35.02
CA ILE A 413 7.20 -27.26 35.14
C ILE A 413 6.65 -27.31 36.56
N ASN A 414 5.34 -27.02 36.66
CA ASN A 414 4.57 -27.11 37.90
C ASN A 414 3.95 -28.50 38.00
N VAL A 415 4.36 -29.28 39.00
CA VAL A 415 3.75 -30.57 39.35
C VAL A 415 2.83 -30.37 40.54
N SER A 416 1.61 -30.90 40.45
CA SER A 416 0.64 -30.88 41.53
C SER A 416 0.01 -32.25 41.79
N ILE A 417 -0.15 -32.57 43.08
CA ILE A 417 -0.72 -33.84 43.56
C ILE A 417 -1.91 -33.52 44.47
N ALA A 418 -3.09 -33.96 44.08
CA ALA A 418 -4.33 -33.79 44.83
C ALA A 418 -4.77 -35.12 45.43
N GLN A 419 -5.03 -35.18 46.74
CA GLN A 419 -5.62 -36.37 47.41
C GLN A 419 -6.91 -35.98 48.14
N PRO A 420 -7.93 -36.86 48.20
CA PRO A 420 -9.14 -36.60 48.99
C PRO A 420 -8.82 -36.30 50.45
N GLY A 421 -9.41 -35.24 51.01
CA GLY A 421 -9.24 -34.85 52.42
C GLY A 421 -7.87 -34.27 52.79
N LYS A 422 -6.96 -34.03 51.83
CA LYS A 422 -5.68 -33.34 52.05
C LYS A 422 -5.61 -32.03 51.28
N LYS A 423 -4.71 -31.12 51.71
CA LYS A 423 -4.30 -29.97 50.89
C LYS A 423 -3.59 -30.48 49.63
N LYS A 424 -3.82 -29.82 48.49
CA LYS A 424 -3.06 -30.04 47.25
C LYS A 424 -1.56 -29.75 47.51
N LEU A 425 -0.70 -30.66 47.09
CA LEU A 425 0.76 -30.49 47.12
C LEU A 425 1.19 -29.95 45.76
N GLU A 426 1.98 -28.88 45.72
CA GLU A 426 2.37 -28.18 44.49
C GLU A 426 3.83 -27.76 44.58
N PHE A 427 4.58 -27.92 43.49
CA PHE A 427 6.00 -27.55 43.38
C PHE A 427 6.40 -27.32 41.92
N ALA A 428 7.49 -26.56 41.72
CA ALA A 428 7.96 -26.11 40.40
C ALA A 428 9.41 -26.54 40.15
N ALA A 429 9.79 -26.75 38.89
CA ALA A 429 11.17 -27.03 38.47
C ALA A 429 11.53 -26.33 37.14
N GLY A 430 12.81 -26.01 36.96
CA GLY A 430 13.35 -25.33 35.76
C GLY A 430 13.00 -23.83 35.65
N TYR A 431 13.39 -23.22 34.53
CA TYR A 431 13.17 -21.80 34.23
C TYR A 431 13.29 -21.55 32.72
N ARG A 432 12.40 -20.72 32.15
CA ARG A 432 12.29 -20.41 30.70
C ARG A 432 12.18 -21.63 29.78
N LEU A 433 11.56 -22.71 30.23
CA LEU A 433 11.36 -23.95 29.46
C LEU A 433 10.31 -23.83 28.32
N ASN A 434 10.08 -22.61 27.84
CA ASN A 434 9.26 -22.25 26.69
C ASN A 434 10.08 -21.38 25.71
N ASP A 435 11.38 -21.66 25.60
CA ASP A 435 12.36 -20.98 24.74
C ASP A 435 12.45 -21.57 23.32
N GLY A 436 11.53 -22.47 22.97
CA GLY A 436 11.48 -23.15 21.67
C GLY A 436 12.42 -24.35 21.52
N PHE A 437 13.34 -24.62 22.46
CA PHE A 437 14.30 -25.73 22.36
C PHE A 437 13.84 -27.02 23.04
N TRP A 438 14.47 -28.15 22.69
CA TRP A 438 14.20 -29.46 23.29
C TRP A 438 14.74 -29.57 24.72
N HIS A 439 13.84 -29.59 25.70
CA HIS A 439 14.15 -29.92 27.10
C HIS A 439 13.83 -31.37 27.43
N SER A 440 14.58 -32.02 28.33
CA SER A 440 14.23 -33.31 28.93
C SER A 440 13.55 -33.16 30.28
N VAL A 441 12.64 -34.09 30.59
CA VAL A 441 11.88 -34.13 31.84
C VAL A 441 11.84 -35.57 32.35
N LEU A 442 12.19 -35.77 33.61
CA LEU A 442 12.02 -37.03 34.32
C LEU A 442 11.30 -36.78 35.65
N LEU A 443 10.08 -37.33 35.79
CA LEU A 443 9.32 -37.35 37.04
C LEU A 443 9.33 -38.76 37.64
N VAL A 444 9.87 -38.87 38.85
CA VAL A 444 9.82 -40.10 39.66
C VAL A 444 9.06 -39.84 40.95
N ALA A 445 7.96 -40.53 41.17
CA ALA A 445 7.17 -40.44 42.40
C ALA A 445 7.05 -41.80 43.09
N ARG A 446 7.01 -41.79 44.43
CA ARG A 446 6.77 -42.94 45.32
C ARG A 446 6.05 -42.46 46.58
N ASP A 447 5.55 -43.39 47.40
CA ASP A 447 4.99 -43.05 48.72
C ASP A 447 5.92 -42.10 49.50
N GLY A 448 5.39 -40.96 49.93
CA GLY A 448 6.13 -39.95 50.71
C GLY A 448 7.11 -39.03 49.95
N SER A 449 7.42 -39.25 48.66
CA SER A 449 8.36 -38.38 47.94
C SER A 449 8.21 -38.35 46.42
N ALA A 450 8.37 -37.16 45.81
CA ALA A 450 8.46 -36.95 44.37
C ALA A 450 9.75 -36.22 43.99
N VAL A 451 10.27 -36.49 42.79
CA VAL A 451 11.47 -35.88 42.23
C VAL A 451 11.22 -35.51 40.77
N VAL A 452 11.60 -34.30 40.36
CA VAL A 452 11.66 -33.87 38.97
C VAL A 452 13.09 -33.52 38.61
N THR A 453 13.59 -34.05 37.49
CA THR A 453 14.86 -33.68 36.87
C THR A 453 14.58 -33.03 35.51
N ILE A 454 15.34 -31.99 35.16
CA ILE A 454 15.26 -31.26 33.89
C ILE A 454 16.62 -31.31 33.20
N ASP A 455 16.64 -31.51 31.88
CA ASP A 455 17.83 -31.47 30.99
C ASP A 455 19.00 -32.40 31.38
N ASP A 456 18.72 -33.39 32.23
CA ASP A 456 19.67 -34.41 32.72
C ASP A 456 20.92 -33.82 33.41
N ASP A 457 20.83 -32.58 33.92
CA ASP A 457 21.92 -31.84 34.58
C ASP A 457 22.10 -32.22 36.06
N ASP A 458 23.36 -32.37 36.49
CA ASP A 458 23.82 -32.86 37.80
C ASP A 458 23.69 -31.79 38.91
N GLY A 459 22.48 -31.26 39.04
CA GLY A 459 22.10 -30.16 39.92
C GLY A 459 20.64 -29.73 39.77
N ALA A 460 19.98 -30.08 38.66
CA ALA A 460 18.59 -29.71 38.34
C ALA A 460 17.51 -30.59 39.01
N GLU A 461 17.88 -31.49 39.94
CA GLU A 461 16.94 -32.34 40.68
C GLU A 461 16.13 -31.59 41.75
N PHE A 462 14.86 -31.30 41.47
CA PHE A 462 13.94 -30.79 42.49
C PHE A 462 13.27 -31.94 43.26
N ARG A 463 13.64 -32.11 44.54
CA ARG A 463 13.17 -33.21 45.41
C ARG A 463 12.18 -32.72 46.48
N VAL A 464 11.00 -33.33 46.54
CA VAL A 464 9.95 -33.05 47.56
C VAL A 464 9.70 -34.29 48.42
N ALA A 465 9.82 -34.13 49.74
CA ALA A 465 9.40 -35.13 50.73
C ALA A 465 8.13 -34.62 51.46
N HIS A 466 7.01 -35.32 51.27
CA HIS A 466 5.71 -34.91 51.82
C HIS A 466 4.77 -36.11 51.94
N PRO A 467 3.93 -36.24 53.00
CA PRO A 467 3.14 -37.45 53.26
C PRO A 467 1.92 -37.63 52.31
N PHE A 468 2.18 -38.02 51.06
CA PHE A 468 1.19 -38.54 50.11
C PHE A 468 1.31 -40.05 49.89
N GLN A 469 0.22 -40.69 49.48
CA GLN A 469 0.16 -42.11 49.10
C GLN A 469 0.05 -42.24 47.57
N LEU A 470 0.78 -43.18 46.98
CA LEU A 470 0.83 -43.39 45.54
C LEU A 470 0.44 -44.82 45.14
N ARG A 471 -0.54 -44.93 44.24
CA ARG A 471 -0.75 -46.12 43.41
C ARG A 471 -1.02 -45.67 41.98
N THR A 472 -0.16 -46.06 41.04
CA THR A 472 -0.27 -45.69 39.62
C THR A 472 -1.65 -46.00 39.05
N GLY A 473 -2.12 -45.14 38.15
CA GLY A 473 -3.33 -45.36 37.36
C GLY A 473 -3.13 -46.38 36.23
N SER A 474 -4.19 -46.69 35.50
CA SER A 474 -4.13 -47.50 34.28
C SER A 474 -3.94 -46.67 33.01
N GLN A 475 -4.03 -45.34 33.10
CA GLN A 475 -4.06 -44.42 31.97
C GLN A 475 -3.32 -43.12 32.28
N TYR A 476 -2.62 -42.61 31.27
CA TYR A 476 -1.84 -41.38 31.30
C TYR A 476 -2.28 -40.53 30.11
N PHE A 477 -2.52 -39.25 30.35
CA PHE A 477 -2.89 -38.28 29.32
C PHE A 477 -1.76 -37.27 29.16
N PHE A 478 -1.42 -36.95 27.92
CA PHE A 478 -0.41 -35.97 27.54
C PHE A 478 -1.03 -34.92 26.62
N GLY A 479 -0.57 -33.66 26.73
CA GLY A 479 -0.99 -32.54 25.87
C GLY A 479 -2.38 -31.95 26.16
N GLY A 480 -3.29 -32.70 26.79
CA GLY A 480 -4.64 -32.22 27.08
C GLY A 480 -5.54 -33.26 27.74
N CYS A 481 -6.70 -32.80 28.25
CA CYS A 481 -7.74 -33.67 28.82
C CYS A 481 -9.00 -33.72 27.93
N PRO A 482 -9.32 -34.86 27.28
CA PRO A 482 -10.53 -34.98 26.47
C PRO A 482 -11.79 -34.87 27.32
N LYS A 483 -12.76 -34.09 26.84
CA LYS A 483 -14.05 -33.83 27.49
C LYS A 483 -15.16 -34.72 26.87
N PRO A 484 -16.23 -35.08 27.61
CA PRO A 484 -16.48 -34.77 29.02
C PRO A 484 -15.68 -35.68 29.96
N ALA A 485 -15.17 -35.07 31.05
CA ALA A 485 -14.30 -35.74 32.02
C ALA A 485 -14.95 -36.94 32.74
N SER A 486 -16.28 -37.00 32.78
CA SER A 486 -17.07 -38.12 33.33
C SER A 486 -16.93 -39.42 32.54
N ILE A 487 -16.58 -39.35 31.25
CA ILE A 487 -16.35 -40.52 30.38
C ILE A 487 -14.85 -40.87 30.33
N THR A 488 -13.98 -39.87 30.39
CA THR A 488 -12.54 -40.02 30.14
C THR A 488 -11.70 -40.19 31.39
N GLY A 489 -12.19 -39.77 32.57
CA GLY A 489 -11.43 -39.80 33.82
C GLY A 489 -10.32 -38.73 33.93
N CYS A 490 -10.24 -37.82 32.97
CA CYS A 490 -9.24 -36.74 32.89
C CYS A 490 -9.83 -35.45 33.47
N LEU A 491 -9.54 -35.18 34.75
CA LEU A 491 -10.21 -34.14 35.54
C LEU A 491 -9.54 -32.76 35.46
N SER A 492 -8.46 -32.59 34.70
CA SER A 492 -7.77 -31.30 34.55
C SER A 492 -8.65 -30.24 33.88
N ASN A 493 -8.51 -29.00 34.34
CA ASN A 493 -9.09 -27.80 33.74
C ASN A 493 -8.03 -26.83 33.20
N GLN A 494 -6.78 -27.27 33.07
CA GLN A 494 -5.71 -26.51 32.42
C GLN A 494 -5.96 -26.39 30.91
N THR A 495 -5.27 -25.46 30.25
CA THR A 495 -5.21 -25.36 28.78
C THR A 495 -4.56 -26.60 28.16
N THR A 496 -4.89 -26.89 26.89
CA THR A 496 -4.07 -27.79 26.08
C THR A 496 -2.66 -27.23 25.97
N PHE A 497 -1.67 -28.11 26.05
CA PHE A 497 -0.31 -27.79 25.60
C PHE A 497 -0.28 -27.88 24.07
N HIS A 498 0.32 -26.87 23.44
CA HIS A 498 0.78 -26.93 22.07
C HIS A 498 2.31 -26.93 22.04
N GLY A 499 2.91 -27.43 20.96
CA GLY A 499 4.34 -27.70 20.87
C GLY A 499 4.62 -29.15 20.49
N CYS A 500 5.76 -29.70 20.88
CA CYS A 500 6.17 -31.05 20.51
C CYS A 500 6.55 -31.89 21.72
N LEU A 501 6.25 -33.20 21.67
CA LEU A 501 6.78 -34.23 22.58
C LEU A 501 7.56 -35.29 21.81
N GLN A 502 8.59 -35.89 22.42
CA GLN A 502 9.27 -37.08 21.93
C GLN A 502 9.82 -37.94 23.09
N MET A 503 10.29 -39.16 22.79
CA MET A 503 10.88 -40.09 23.79
C MET A 503 9.99 -40.32 25.03
N ILE A 504 8.68 -40.46 24.82
CA ILE A 504 7.70 -40.64 25.88
C ILE A 504 7.84 -42.04 26.50
N ASN A 505 8.17 -42.08 27.79
CA ASN A 505 8.22 -43.29 28.61
C ASN A 505 7.20 -43.19 29.75
N VAL A 506 6.45 -44.26 30.01
CA VAL A 506 5.46 -44.37 31.08
C VAL A 506 5.75 -45.61 31.93
N ASP A 507 5.78 -45.44 33.25
CA ASP A 507 6.19 -46.45 34.23
C ASP A 507 7.51 -47.15 33.88
N ALA A 508 8.46 -46.35 33.35
CA ALA A 508 9.77 -46.75 32.81
C ALA A 508 9.73 -47.70 31.60
N GLN A 509 8.64 -47.73 30.84
CA GLN A 509 8.55 -48.39 29.53
C GLN A 509 8.37 -47.36 28.40
N PRO A 510 9.07 -47.47 27.25
CA PRO A 510 8.86 -46.58 26.11
C PRO A 510 7.50 -46.83 25.45
N VAL A 511 6.85 -45.74 25.02
CA VAL A 511 5.56 -45.80 24.33
C VAL A 511 5.78 -46.06 22.84
N ASP A 512 5.20 -47.16 22.34
CA ASP A 512 5.22 -47.50 20.91
C ASP A 512 4.31 -46.55 20.11
N LEU A 513 4.91 -45.71 19.28
CA LEU A 513 4.20 -44.70 18.49
C LEU A 513 3.52 -45.28 17.24
N GLU A 514 3.99 -46.40 16.69
CA GLU A 514 3.33 -47.06 15.56
C GLU A 514 2.01 -47.70 16.00
N LEU A 515 2.02 -48.38 17.14
CA LEU A 515 0.79 -48.90 17.74
C LEU A 515 -0.19 -47.80 18.18
N LEU A 516 0.28 -46.55 18.40
CA LEU A 516 -0.60 -45.40 18.59
C LEU A 516 -1.21 -44.88 17.29
N LYS A 517 -0.42 -44.69 16.22
CA LYS A 517 -0.93 -44.28 14.89
C LYS A 517 -2.06 -45.20 14.42
N TYR A 518 -1.85 -46.52 14.52
CA TYR A 518 -2.85 -47.53 14.16
C TYR A 518 -3.96 -47.74 15.21
N HIS A 519 -4.09 -46.87 16.22
CA HIS A 519 -5.12 -46.91 17.27
C HIS A 519 -5.19 -48.25 18.05
N ARG A 520 -4.05 -48.93 18.22
CA ARG A 520 -3.93 -50.23 18.90
C ARG A 520 -3.49 -50.13 20.36
N LEU A 521 -2.63 -49.16 20.69
CA LEU A 521 -2.11 -48.96 22.05
C LEU A 521 -2.95 -47.99 22.89
N GLY A 522 -3.55 -46.98 22.27
CA GLY A 522 -4.16 -45.84 22.97
C GLY A 522 -5.11 -45.03 22.08
N LYS A 523 -5.39 -43.79 22.47
CA LYS A 523 -6.25 -42.85 21.73
C LYS A 523 -5.59 -41.49 21.62
N TYR A 524 -5.95 -40.71 20.60
CA TYR A 524 -5.50 -39.34 20.46
C TYR A 524 -6.55 -38.48 19.74
N SER A 525 -6.34 -37.17 19.73
CA SER A 525 -7.01 -36.23 18.82
C SER A 525 -6.06 -35.09 18.48
N ASP A 526 -6.16 -34.57 17.26
CA ASP A 526 -5.57 -33.28 16.83
C ASP A 526 -4.05 -33.14 17.05
N VAL A 527 -3.33 -34.27 16.93
CA VAL A 527 -1.87 -34.36 16.95
C VAL A 527 -1.32 -34.83 15.60
N PHE A 528 -0.12 -34.34 15.24
CA PHE A 528 0.61 -34.79 14.05
C PHE A 528 1.83 -35.61 14.49
N PHE A 529 1.87 -36.89 14.10
CA PHE A 529 3.04 -37.75 14.31
C PHE A 529 4.12 -37.48 13.27
N ASP A 530 5.36 -37.90 13.58
CA ASP A 530 6.52 -37.88 12.69
C ASP A 530 6.99 -36.47 12.27
N MET A 531 6.58 -35.44 13.02
CA MET A 531 6.99 -34.05 12.82
C MET A 531 6.98 -33.26 14.14
N CYS A 532 7.80 -32.20 14.18
CA CYS A 532 7.72 -31.16 15.20
C CYS A 532 7.48 -29.80 14.54
N GLY A 533 6.22 -29.47 14.33
CA GLY A 533 5.77 -28.24 13.67
C GLY A 533 5.81 -27.00 14.56
N ILE A 534 6.88 -26.76 15.31
CA ILE A 534 7.08 -25.48 16.01
C ILE A 534 7.80 -24.49 15.07
N THR A 535 7.43 -23.22 15.12
CA THR A 535 8.02 -22.14 14.29
C THR A 535 8.38 -20.96 15.16
N ASP A 536 9.59 -20.42 14.98
CA ASP A 536 9.95 -19.09 15.50
C ASP A 536 9.35 -17.99 14.62
N ARG A 537 8.55 -17.11 15.23
CA ARG A 537 7.94 -15.91 14.65
C ARG A 537 8.73 -14.64 14.97
N CYS A 538 9.67 -14.72 15.92
CA CYS A 538 10.51 -13.62 16.36
C CYS A 538 11.90 -13.61 15.68
N THR A 539 12.21 -14.58 14.82
CA THR A 539 13.43 -14.60 14.00
C THR A 539 13.09 -14.69 12.50
N PRO A 540 13.44 -13.68 11.67
CA PRO A 540 13.94 -12.36 12.06
C PRO A 540 12.88 -11.54 12.83
N ASN A 541 13.33 -10.65 13.71
CA ASN A 541 12.43 -9.83 14.53
C ASN A 541 11.48 -9.01 13.64
N LEU A 542 10.17 -9.24 13.80
CA LEU A 542 9.10 -8.54 13.10
C LEU A 542 8.70 -7.21 13.79
N CYS A 543 9.26 -6.94 14.97
CA CYS A 543 9.03 -5.72 15.73
C CYS A 543 10.04 -4.64 15.34
N GLU A 544 9.55 -3.58 14.71
CA GLU A 544 10.36 -2.50 14.14
C GLU A 544 10.92 -1.57 15.22
N HIS A 545 11.85 -0.70 14.82
CA HIS A 545 12.46 0.35 15.66
C HIS A 545 13.07 -0.17 16.98
N GLY A 546 13.52 -1.43 16.99
CA GLY A 546 14.11 -2.09 18.15
C GLY A 546 13.09 -2.66 19.15
N GLY A 547 11.82 -2.75 18.79
CA GLY A 547 10.78 -3.36 19.61
C GLY A 547 11.10 -4.81 19.98
N ARG A 548 10.68 -5.24 21.18
CA ARG A 548 10.92 -6.61 21.65
C ARG A 548 9.78 -7.53 21.26
N CYS A 549 10.05 -8.50 20.40
CA CYS A 549 9.14 -9.60 20.09
C CYS A 549 9.02 -10.59 21.26
N LEU A 550 7.80 -11.03 21.51
CA LEU A 550 7.42 -12.21 22.29
C LEU A 550 6.49 -13.07 21.41
N GLN A 551 6.38 -14.37 21.66
CA GLN A 551 5.54 -15.27 20.86
C GLN A 551 4.85 -16.36 21.67
N SER A 552 3.78 -16.89 21.09
CA SER A 552 3.04 -18.08 21.52
C SER A 552 3.13 -19.18 20.45
N TRP A 553 2.40 -20.27 20.64
CA TRP A 553 2.18 -21.28 19.61
C TRP A 553 1.59 -20.73 18.31
N ASP A 554 0.69 -19.75 18.40
CA ASP A 554 -0.14 -19.23 17.30
C ASP A 554 0.29 -17.84 16.78
N ASP A 555 0.74 -16.92 17.64
CA ASP A 555 0.91 -15.50 17.33
C ASP A 555 2.22 -14.89 17.87
N PHE A 556 2.48 -13.61 17.57
CA PHE A 556 3.57 -12.82 18.16
C PHE A 556 3.10 -11.43 18.60
N ILE A 557 3.77 -10.88 19.62
CA ILE A 557 3.41 -9.60 20.25
C ILE A 557 4.66 -8.73 20.36
N CYS A 558 4.58 -7.50 19.86
CA CYS A 558 5.66 -6.52 19.98
C CYS A 558 5.49 -5.59 21.18
N ILE A 559 6.50 -5.53 22.03
CA ILE A 559 6.61 -4.53 23.09
C ILE A 559 7.40 -3.33 22.56
N CYS A 560 6.70 -2.23 22.35
CA CYS A 560 7.23 -0.98 21.76
C CYS A 560 7.73 0.03 22.81
N ASP A 561 7.80 -0.36 24.08
CA ASP A 561 8.26 0.51 25.16
C ASP A 561 9.66 1.09 24.87
N LEU A 562 9.82 2.39 25.11
CA LEU A 562 11.04 3.18 24.89
C LEU A 562 11.54 3.28 23.43
N THR A 563 10.87 2.67 22.44
CA THR A 563 11.24 2.82 21.00
C THR A 563 10.90 4.20 20.44
N GLY A 564 9.81 4.82 20.92
CA GLY A 564 9.19 6.00 20.32
C GLY A 564 8.05 5.69 19.34
N TYR A 565 7.71 4.41 19.16
CA TYR A 565 6.70 3.91 18.23
C TYR A 565 5.61 3.07 18.93
N LYS A 566 4.57 2.70 18.19
CA LYS A 566 3.36 1.98 18.66
C LYS A 566 2.67 1.21 17.53
N GLY A 567 1.59 0.51 17.87
CA GLY A 567 0.87 -0.41 16.98
C GLY A 567 1.52 -1.80 16.98
N GLU A 568 0.83 -2.79 16.42
CA GLU A 568 1.14 -4.22 16.61
C GLU A 568 2.59 -4.63 16.28
N THR A 569 3.25 -3.97 15.31
CA THR A 569 4.64 -4.23 14.90
C THR A 569 5.62 -3.13 15.31
N CYS A 570 5.22 -2.18 16.17
CA CYS A 570 5.98 -0.96 16.46
C CYS A 570 6.32 -0.08 15.24
N HIS A 571 5.54 -0.17 14.16
CA HIS A 571 5.77 0.60 12.93
C HIS A 571 5.39 2.09 13.03
N LYS A 572 4.41 2.44 13.88
CA LYS A 572 3.76 3.77 13.83
C LYS A 572 4.38 4.76 14.81
N PRO A 573 4.83 5.95 14.39
CA PRO A 573 5.47 6.91 15.30
C PRO A 573 4.50 7.44 16.37
N ILE A 574 5.03 7.73 17.57
CA ILE A 574 4.30 8.43 18.64
C ILE A 574 4.36 9.95 18.44
N TYR A 575 5.48 10.45 17.90
CA TYR A 575 5.80 11.87 17.78
C TYR A 575 5.28 12.48 16.45
N LYS A 576 5.58 13.77 16.23
CA LYS A 576 5.22 14.48 14.99
C LYS A 576 6.42 14.66 14.08
N GLU A 577 6.13 14.71 12.79
CA GLU A 577 7.08 14.79 11.69
C GLU A 577 7.92 16.07 11.69
N SER A 578 7.39 17.17 12.21
CA SER A 578 8.07 18.47 12.22
C SER A 578 7.55 19.40 13.32
N CYS A 579 8.32 20.43 13.66
CA CYS A 579 7.82 21.54 14.49
C CYS A 579 6.61 22.24 13.86
N GLU A 580 6.48 22.23 12.53
CA GLU A 580 5.33 22.76 11.79
C GLU A 580 4.07 21.90 12.02
N ALA A 581 4.19 20.57 11.99
CA ALA A 581 3.10 19.67 12.37
C ALA A 581 2.68 19.82 13.85
N TYR A 582 3.60 20.18 14.75
CA TYR A 582 3.24 20.55 16.12
C TYR A 582 2.52 21.91 16.19
N ARG A 583 2.98 22.93 15.46
CA ARG A 583 2.33 24.25 15.36
C ARG A 583 0.89 24.14 14.86
N LEU A 584 0.68 23.39 13.78
CA LEU A 584 -0.64 23.11 13.21
C LEU A 584 -1.55 22.29 14.15
N SER A 585 -0.99 21.60 15.16
CA SER A 585 -1.77 20.93 16.23
C SER A 585 -1.97 21.80 17.48
N GLY A 586 -1.73 23.11 17.39
CA GLY A 586 -1.98 24.08 18.46
C GLY A 586 -0.96 24.05 19.59
N LYS A 587 0.29 23.68 19.31
CA LYS A 587 1.41 23.76 20.27
C LYS A 587 2.14 25.10 20.20
N THR A 588 2.93 25.38 21.22
CA THR A 588 3.71 26.60 21.41
C THR A 588 5.22 26.32 21.32
N ALA A 589 6.05 27.36 21.33
CA ALA A 589 7.51 27.20 21.28
C ALA A 589 8.06 26.45 22.51
N GLY A 590 9.07 25.60 22.31
CA GLY A 590 9.66 24.75 23.36
C GLY A 590 10.50 23.59 22.81
N ASN A 591 10.95 22.70 23.69
CA ASN A 591 11.60 21.44 23.28
C ASN A 591 10.55 20.40 22.91
N TYR A 592 10.70 19.76 21.74
CA TYR A 592 9.84 18.68 21.26
C TYR A 592 10.69 17.55 20.69
N THR A 593 10.22 16.32 20.81
CA THR A 593 10.77 15.19 20.04
C THR A 593 10.03 15.11 18.70
N ILE A 594 10.76 15.02 17.59
CA ILE A 594 10.21 14.91 16.23
C ILE A 594 10.70 13.64 15.53
N ASP A 595 10.03 13.29 14.44
CA ASP A 595 10.19 12.03 13.70
C ASP A 595 10.10 12.27 12.17
N PRO A 596 11.16 12.79 11.51
CA PRO A 596 11.04 13.38 10.17
C PRO A 596 10.67 12.40 9.05
N ASP A 597 11.11 11.15 9.13
CA ASP A 597 10.75 10.06 8.23
C ASP A 597 9.50 9.28 8.67
N GLY A 598 9.13 9.32 9.96
CA GLY A 598 7.90 8.72 10.47
C GLY A 598 8.03 7.21 10.56
N SER A 599 7.24 6.46 9.79
CA SER A 599 7.34 4.99 9.69
C SER A 599 8.59 4.52 8.88
N GLY A 600 9.71 5.24 9.02
CA GLY A 600 11.00 4.99 8.39
C GLY A 600 12.04 4.53 9.43
N PRO A 601 13.18 3.96 8.98
CA PRO A 601 14.07 3.15 9.83
C PRO A 601 14.94 3.93 10.83
N LEU A 602 14.76 5.25 10.93
CA LEU A 602 15.49 6.08 11.89
C LEU A 602 14.77 6.05 13.24
N LYS A 603 15.16 6.96 14.14
CA LYS A 603 14.56 7.09 15.49
C LYS A 603 14.16 8.54 15.74
N PRO A 604 13.13 8.79 16.55
CA PRO A 604 12.72 10.14 16.90
C PRO A 604 13.74 10.82 17.82
N PHE A 605 13.96 12.13 17.63
CA PHE A 605 14.98 12.90 18.34
C PHE A 605 14.50 14.29 18.79
N THR A 606 15.14 14.85 19.82
CA THR A 606 14.70 16.11 20.44
C THR A 606 15.31 17.34 19.78
N VAL A 607 14.44 18.31 19.46
CA VAL A 607 14.74 19.61 18.84
C VAL A 607 14.13 20.76 19.64
N TYR A 608 14.57 21.99 19.40
CA TYR A 608 13.88 23.19 19.87
C TYR A 608 12.99 23.76 18.76
N CYS A 609 11.70 23.94 19.02
CA CYS A 609 10.76 24.57 18.10
C CYS A 609 10.55 26.05 18.47
N ASP A 610 10.94 26.98 17.59
CA ASP A 610 10.56 28.40 17.63
C ASP A 610 9.31 28.59 16.76
N MET A 611 8.12 28.48 17.39
CA MET A 611 6.82 28.54 16.73
C MET A 611 6.24 29.95 16.72
N ARG A 612 5.74 30.39 15.56
CA ARG A 612 5.18 31.73 15.30
C ARG A 612 3.83 31.62 14.57
N GLU A 613 3.13 32.73 14.38
CA GLU A 613 1.82 32.74 13.71
C GLU A 613 1.89 32.27 12.24
N ASP A 614 3.01 32.51 11.55
CA ASP A 614 3.21 32.16 10.14
C ASP A 614 3.93 30.81 9.94
N ARG A 615 4.93 30.47 10.76
CA ARG A 615 5.77 29.27 10.63
C ARG A 615 6.33 28.75 11.95
N ALA A 616 6.78 27.51 11.99
CA ALA A 616 7.67 27.00 13.04
C ALA A 616 9.08 26.68 12.52
N TRP A 617 10.09 27.17 13.25
CA TRP A 617 11.48 26.81 13.05
C TRP A 617 11.86 25.61 13.92
N THR A 618 12.28 24.52 13.29
CA THR A 618 13.03 23.42 13.91
C THR A 618 14.48 23.84 14.07
N ILE A 619 15.01 23.84 15.30
CA ILE A 619 16.38 24.25 15.61
C ILE A 619 17.11 23.11 16.32
N ILE A 620 18.23 22.67 15.76
CA ILE A 620 19.11 21.65 16.35
C ILE A 620 20.54 22.18 16.54
N ARG A 621 21.12 21.89 17.72
CA ARG A 621 22.44 22.35 18.17
C ARG A 621 23.49 21.25 18.05
N HIS A 622 24.76 21.63 18.09
CA HIS A 622 25.91 20.75 17.90
C HIS A 622 27.13 21.27 18.67
N ASN A 623 28.17 20.44 18.82
CA ASN A 623 29.41 20.70 19.57
C ASN A 623 30.31 21.87 19.07
N ARG A 624 29.92 22.64 18.04
CA ARG A 624 30.73 23.73 17.41
C ARG A 624 30.05 25.12 17.41
N HIS A 625 29.10 25.37 18.31
CA HIS A 625 28.40 26.66 18.40
C HIS A 625 29.22 27.78 19.10
N TYR A 626 30.40 27.45 19.61
CA TYR A 626 31.43 28.40 20.06
C TYR A 626 32.63 28.39 19.12
N ALA A 627 33.42 29.47 19.13
CA ALA A 627 34.60 29.62 18.27
C ALA A 627 35.67 28.57 18.61
N THR A 628 35.98 27.70 17.64
CA THR A 628 37.06 26.70 17.72
C THR A 628 38.35 27.32 17.18
N ARG A 629 39.36 27.50 18.05
CA ARG A 629 40.69 28.02 17.72
C ARG A 629 41.58 26.93 17.11
N VAL A 630 42.31 27.27 16.05
CA VAL A 630 43.17 26.35 15.29
C VAL A 630 44.56 26.96 15.09
N LEU A 631 45.60 26.16 15.36
CA LEU A 631 47.02 26.51 15.24
C LEU A 631 47.79 25.29 14.69
N GLY A 632 48.90 25.52 13.99
CA GLY A 632 49.85 24.45 13.60
C GLY A 632 49.39 23.53 12.46
N SER A 633 48.38 23.92 11.67
CA SER A 633 47.78 23.07 10.65
C SER A 633 48.23 23.41 9.22
N SER A 634 48.46 22.39 8.39
CA SER A 634 48.87 22.51 6.98
C SER A 634 47.87 21.82 6.03
N VAL A 635 48.05 21.99 4.72
CA VAL A 635 47.21 21.30 3.70
C VAL A 635 47.40 19.78 3.75
N ASP A 636 48.62 19.31 4.02
CA ASP A 636 48.95 17.87 4.12
C ASP A 636 48.50 17.25 5.46
N ARG A 637 48.34 18.08 6.50
CA ARG A 637 47.84 17.68 7.82
C ARG A 637 46.83 18.72 8.34
N PRO A 638 45.62 18.75 7.77
CA PRO A 638 44.61 19.74 8.09
C PRO A 638 43.91 19.45 9.43
N TYR A 639 43.41 20.49 10.08
CA TYR A 639 42.58 20.35 11.28
C TYR A 639 41.16 19.93 10.86
N LEU A 640 40.68 18.83 11.44
CA LEU A 640 39.39 18.23 11.12
C LEU A 640 38.34 18.56 12.20
N GLY A 641 37.67 19.70 12.04
CA GLY A 641 36.63 20.19 12.93
C GLY A 641 35.29 19.48 12.72
N ALA A 642 35.16 18.25 13.21
CA ALA A 642 33.91 17.48 13.13
C ALA A 642 32.76 18.16 13.88
N VAL A 643 31.55 18.09 13.30
CA VAL A 643 30.31 18.70 13.82
C VAL A 643 29.37 17.58 14.28
N GLU A 644 29.19 17.47 15.60
CA GLU A 644 28.35 16.44 16.24
C GLU A 644 27.06 17.10 16.75
N TYR A 645 25.93 16.75 16.14
CA TYR A 645 24.61 17.23 16.53
C TYR A 645 24.15 16.54 17.83
N TRP A 646 23.52 17.31 18.72
CA TRP A 646 23.11 16.78 20.02
C TRP A 646 21.82 15.95 19.88
N ASN A 647 21.82 14.79 20.54
CA ASN A 647 20.70 13.83 20.61
C ASN A 647 20.22 13.24 19.27
N ALA A 648 20.93 13.45 18.15
CA ALA A 648 20.56 12.94 16.83
C ALA A 648 21.76 12.43 16.02
N SER A 649 21.56 11.37 15.23
CA SER A 649 22.56 10.89 14.26
C SER A 649 22.58 11.74 12.98
N TRP A 650 23.63 11.59 12.16
CA TRP A 650 23.70 12.28 10.87
C TRP A 650 22.53 11.93 9.94
N ALA A 651 22.05 10.69 9.96
CA ALA A 651 20.91 10.26 9.14
C ALA A 651 19.62 10.98 9.57
N GLU A 652 19.36 11.05 10.88
CA GLU A 652 18.23 11.77 11.49
C GLU A 652 18.22 13.27 11.12
N VAL A 653 19.37 13.93 11.19
CA VAL A 653 19.50 15.36 10.80
C VAL A 653 19.39 15.56 9.30
N SER A 654 19.86 14.61 8.47
CA SER A 654 19.71 14.65 7.01
C SER A 654 18.26 14.39 6.57
N ALA A 655 17.51 13.55 7.29
CA ALA A 655 16.08 13.34 7.08
C ALA A 655 15.27 14.62 7.37
N LEU A 656 15.54 15.31 8.49
CA LEU A 656 14.99 16.63 8.78
C LEU A 656 15.29 17.64 7.66
N ALA A 657 16.53 17.69 7.18
CA ALA A 657 16.91 18.59 6.08
C ALA A 657 16.18 18.27 4.76
N ASN A 658 15.91 16.99 4.47
CA ASN A 658 15.14 16.58 3.29
C ASN A 658 13.64 16.89 3.39
N ALA A 659 13.04 16.70 4.57
CA ALA A 659 11.63 16.95 4.81
C ALA A 659 11.28 18.46 4.84
N SER A 660 12.25 19.31 5.19
CA SER A 660 12.03 20.76 5.35
C SER A 660 11.92 21.51 4.01
N GLU A 661 11.14 22.59 4.00
CA GLU A 661 11.04 23.50 2.85
C GLU A 661 12.31 24.35 2.69
N TYR A 662 12.82 24.86 3.81
CA TYR A 662 14.02 25.69 3.88
C TYR A 662 14.87 25.28 5.08
N CYS A 663 16.20 25.29 4.90
CA CYS A 663 17.19 25.14 5.97
C CYS A 663 18.28 26.19 5.82
N GLU A 664 18.72 26.77 6.93
CA GLU A 664 19.89 27.62 7.03
C GLU A 664 20.84 27.13 8.12
N GLN A 665 22.14 27.40 7.94
CA GLN A 665 23.15 27.25 8.97
C GLN A 665 24.16 28.39 8.84
N ARG A 666 24.47 29.09 9.94
CA ARG A 666 25.49 30.15 9.93
C ARG A 666 26.89 29.53 9.89
N ILE A 667 27.80 30.11 9.13
CA ILE A 667 29.23 29.81 9.20
C ILE A 667 30.05 31.10 9.28
N GLU A 668 31.09 31.11 10.11
CA GLU A 668 31.95 32.25 10.39
C GLU A 668 33.40 31.76 10.55
N PHE A 669 34.32 32.37 9.81
CA PHE A 669 35.76 32.10 9.84
C PHE A 669 36.49 33.42 10.14
N SER A 670 37.22 33.44 11.24
CA SER A 670 38.06 34.55 11.67
C SER A 670 39.52 34.13 11.55
N CYS A 671 40.38 35.04 11.13
CA CYS A 671 41.76 34.73 10.76
C CYS A 671 42.73 35.86 11.11
N TYR A 672 43.99 35.47 11.33
CA TYR A 672 45.13 36.36 11.56
C TYR A 672 46.36 35.71 10.91
N ASN A 673 46.98 36.35 9.91
CA ASN A 673 48.03 35.75 9.05
C ASN A 673 47.66 34.33 8.55
N SER A 674 46.39 34.10 8.19
CA SER A 674 45.84 32.79 7.83
C SER A 674 44.77 32.95 6.75
N ARG A 675 44.84 32.15 5.68
CA ARG A 675 43.95 32.28 4.51
C ARG A 675 42.84 31.24 4.50
N LEU A 676 41.67 31.64 3.97
CA LEU A 676 40.50 30.79 3.83
C LEU A 676 40.53 30.07 2.49
N LEU A 677 40.49 30.84 1.39
CA LEU A 677 40.70 30.36 0.04
C LEU A 677 42.12 30.74 -0.42
N ASN A 678 42.43 30.45 -1.68
CA ASN A 678 43.73 30.72 -2.29
C ASN A 678 43.47 31.49 -3.59
N THR A 679 43.31 32.81 -3.47
CA THR A 679 42.76 33.67 -4.54
C THR A 679 43.77 34.74 -4.97
N PRO A 680 43.79 35.14 -6.26
CA PRO A 680 42.88 34.73 -7.35
C PRO A 680 43.14 33.33 -7.95
N PHE A 681 44.26 32.66 -7.63
CA PHE A 681 44.60 31.35 -8.20
C PHE A 681 45.11 30.36 -7.15
N GLY A 682 44.53 29.16 -7.10
CA GLY A 682 45.02 28.04 -6.28
C GLY A 682 43.91 27.17 -5.69
N LEU A 683 44.31 26.06 -5.06
CA LEU A 683 43.41 25.23 -4.25
C LEU A 683 43.17 25.90 -2.89
N PRO A 684 41.92 25.98 -2.39
CA PRO A 684 41.60 26.52 -1.07
C PRO A 684 42.34 25.84 0.08
N PHE A 685 42.76 26.62 1.08
CA PHE A 685 43.40 26.11 2.30
C PHE A 685 42.39 25.58 3.32
N SER A 686 41.18 26.14 3.34
CA SER A 686 40.12 25.81 4.29
C SER A 686 38.78 25.68 3.55
N PHE A 687 37.94 24.73 3.98
CA PHE A 687 36.65 24.42 3.36
C PHE A 687 35.71 23.74 4.37
N TRP A 688 34.45 23.54 3.99
CA TRP A 688 33.51 22.77 4.81
C TRP A 688 32.98 21.56 4.04
N MET A 689 32.53 20.55 4.80
CA MET A 689 31.98 19.31 4.28
C MET A 689 30.45 19.32 4.43
N GLY A 690 29.76 19.06 3.33
CA GLY A 690 28.31 18.89 3.32
C GLY A 690 27.87 17.47 3.65
N ARG A 691 26.55 17.24 3.61
CA ARG A 691 25.95 15.95 3.99
C ARG A 691 26.50 14.74 3.22
N HIS A 692 26.66 14.81 1.89
CA HIS A 692 27.17 13.70 1.07
C HIS A 692 28.71 13.54 1.09
N ASN A 693 29.37 13.89 2.22
CA ASN A 693 30.83 13.90 2.38
C ASN A 693 31.58 14.65 1.26
N GLN A 694 30.98 15.75 0.80
CA GLN A 694 31.39 16.53 -0.37
C GLN A 694 32.00 17.86 0.05
N ARG A 695 33.07 18.31 -0.65
CA ARG A 695 33.83 19.53 -0.32
C ARG A 695 33.16 20.79 -0.87
N HIS A 696 33.06 21.83 -0.05
CA HIS A 696 32.47 23.11 -0.44
C HIS A 696 33.42 24.30 -0.23
N TYR A 697 33.74 24.97 -1.35
CA TYR A 697 34.68 26.10 -1.42
C TYR A 697 33.99 27.47 -1.48
N TYR A 698 32.66 27.51 -1.35
CA TYR A 698 31.90 28.74 -1.17
C TYR A 698 31.64 28.95 0.32
N TRP A 699 31.80 30.18 0.79
CA TRP A 699 31.57 30.53 2.20
C TRP A 699 30.19 31.17 2.42
N GLY A 700 29.82 31.40 3.68
CA GLY A 700 28.52 31.95 4.06
C GLY A 700 28.17 33.23 3.27
N GLY A 701 26.94 33.29 2.75
CA GLY A 701 26.45 34.37 1.89
C GLY A 701 26.83 34.23 0.39
N SER A 702 27.72 33.29 0.02
CA SER A 702 28.00 32.95 -1.38
C SER A 702 27.08 31.83 -1.88
N ARG A 703 27.00 31.67 -3.21
CA ARG A 703 26.19 30.63 -3.86
C ARG A 703 27.02 29.36 -4.13
N PRO A 704 26.38 28.16 -4.18
CA PRO A 704 26.99 26.93 -4.69
C PRO A 704 27.80 27.13 -5.98
N GLY A 705 28.94 26.46 -6.07
CA GLY A 705 29.86 26.53 -7.21
C GLY A 705 30.72 27.81 -7.28
N ILE A 706 30.42 28.86 -6.52
CA ILE A 706 31.17 30.12 -6.55
C ILE A 706 32.20 30.15 -5.42
N GLN A 707 33.47 29.89 -5.75
CA GLN A 707 34.64 29.95 -4.85
C GLN A 707 34.96 31.41 -4.41
N ARG A 708 34.07 31.99 -3.61
CA ARG A 708 34.13 33.34 -3.03
C ARG A 708 33.40 33.38 -1.68
N CYS A 709 33.68 34.41 -0.89
CA CYS A 709 32.88 34.82 0.25
C CYS A 709 31.87 35.91 -0.16
N ALA A 710 30.92 36.25 0.73
CA ALA A 710 29.95 37.33 0.49
C ALA A 710 30.61 38.63 0.02
N CYS A 711 31.69 39.08 0.68
CA CYS A 711 32.38 40.32 0.32
C CYS A 711 32.99 40.29 -1.10
N GLY A 712 33.33 39.10 -1.59
CA GLY A 712 33.88 38.88 -2.92
C GLY A 712 32.83 38.84 -4.03
N LEU A 713 31.55 38.72 -3.67
CA LEU A 713 30.42 38.96 -4.57
C LEU A 713 30.05 40.45 -4.59
N ASP A 714 29.92 41.05 -3.41
CA ASP A 714 29.56 42.46 -3.22
C ASP A 714 30.68 43.45 -3.62
N LYS A 715 31.89 42.94 -3.87
CA LYS A 715 33.13 43.69 -4.14
C LYS A 715 33.52 44.66 -3.01
N ASN A 716 33.20 44.30 -1.77
CA ASN A 716 33.42 45.11 -0.57
C ASN A 716 34.41 44.47 0.44
N CYS A 717 35.17 43.43 0.04
CA CYS A 717 36.25 42.90 0.87
C CYS A 717 37.29 43.97 1.23
N ALA A 718 37.95 43.81 2.36
CA ALA A 718 38.91 44.77 2.90
C ALA A 718 40.16 45.01 2.02
N ASP A 719 40.40 44.12 1.06
CA ASP A 719 41.22 44.35 -0.14
C ASP A 719 40.44 43.77 -1.33
N SER A 720 40.19 44.58 -2.35
CA SER A 720 39.33 44.23 -3.49
C SER A 720 39.97 43.28 -4.51
N ARG A 721 41.25 42.92 -4.33
CA ARG A 721 41.98 41.95 -5.17
C ARG A 721 41.64 40.49 -4.85
N PHE A 722 41.17 40.23 -3.63
CA PHE A 722 40.88 38.90 -3.11
C PHE A 722 39.37 38.61 -3.06
N PHE A 723 38.98 37.33 -2.93
CA PHE A 723 37.55 36.95 -2.93
C PHE A 723 36.95 36.70 -1.54
N CYS A 724 37.78 36.81 -0.49
CA CYS A 724 37.44 36.71 0.92
C CYS A 724 38.34 37.69 1.71
N ASN A 725 37.89 38.16 2.88
CA ASN A 725 38.68 39.04 3.75
C ASN A 725 39.95 38.35 4.31
N CYS A 726 39.90 37.04 4.55
CA CYS A 726 41.02 36.27 5.09
C CYS A 726 42.13 35.97 4.07
N ASP A 727 41.79 35.91 2.78
CA ASP A 727 42.75 35.64 1.70
C ASP A 727 43.85 36.72 1.59
N ALA A 728 43.59 37.92 2.12
CA ALA A 728 44.54 39.04 2.18
C ALA A 728 45.71 38.82 3.17
N ASP A 729 45.67 37.77 4.00
CA ASP A 729 46.79 37.30 4.83
C ASP A 729 47.41 38.35 5.77
N HIS A 730 46.58 39.22 6.33
CA HIS A 730 47.03 40.33 7.18
C HIS A 730 47.29 39.94 8.65
N ALA A 731 48.25 40.63 9.29
CA ALA A 731 48.59 40.53 10.72
C ALA A 731 47.59 41.26 11.64
N LEU A 732 46.30 41.08 11.36
CA LEU A 732 45.17 41.67 12.08
C LEU A 732 43.93 40.82 11.83
N TRP A 733 42.98 40.81 12.77
CA TRP A 733 41.79 39.98 12.66
C TRP A 733 40.90 40.38 11.47
N ARG A 734 40.75 39.46 10.52
CA ARG A 734 39.76 39.50 9.43
C ARG A 734 38.73 38.40 9.64
N VAL A 735 37.55 38.56 9.04
CA VAL A 735 36.40 37.67 9.23
C VAL A 735 35.61 37.52 7.93
N ASP A 736 35.29 36.28 7.57
CA ASP A 736 34.36 35.93 6.49
C ASP A 736 33.21 35.09 7.04
N LYS A 737 31.97 35.54 6.78
CA LYS A 737 30.77 34.99 7.44
C LYS A 737 29.49 35.19 6.66
N GLY A 738 28.53 34.31 6.92
CA GLY A 738 27.17 34.45 6.44
C GLY A 738 26.33 33.21 6.71
N LEU A 739 25.24 33.07 5.95
CA LEU A 739 24.39 31.88 5.97
C LEU A 739 24.75 30.94 4.83
N LEU A 740 24.78 29.65 5.12
CA LEU A 740 24.64 28.57 4.15
C LEU A 740 23.15 28.20 4.12
N ASN A 741 22.52 28.21 2.94
CA ASN A 741 21.07 28.02 2.80
C ASN A 741 20.68 27.10 1.63
N PHE A 742 21.64 26.40 1.05
CA PHE A 742 21.38 25.42 0.00
C PHE A 742 21.15 24.04 0.63
N VAL A 743 19.87 23.68 0.74
CA VAL A 743 19.39 22.51 1.52
C VAL A 743 20.13 21.23 1.14
N ASP A 744 20.40 21.00 -0.15
CA ASP A 744 21.02 19.75 -0.62
C ASP A 744 22.48 19.54 -0.19
N HIS A 745 23.12 20.58 0.36
CA HIS A 745 24.45 20.51 0.95
C HIS A 745 24.45 20.42 2.49
N LEU A 746 23.38 20.90 3.15
CA LEU A 746 23.25 20.89 4.61
C LEU A 746 22.77 19.52 5.13
N PRO A 747 23.05 19.14 6.39
CA PRO A 747 23.86 19.83 7.41
C PRO A 747 25.35 19.98 7.07
N VAL A 748 26.04 20.91 7.75
CA VAL A 748 27.51 20.96 7.82
C VAL A 748 27.99 19.79 8.70
N THR A 749 28.82 18.91 8.15
CA THR A 749 29.34 17.72 8.86
C THR A 749 30.74 17.94 9.44
N GLN A 750 31.56 18.78 8.80
CA GLN A 750 32.92 19.08 9.23
C GLN A 750 33.38 20.44 8.67
N VAL A 751 34.27 21.13 9.41
CA VAL A 751 35.05 22.26 8.90
C VAL A 751 36.52 21.85 8.86
N VAL A 752 37.19 22.08 7.73
CA VAL A 752 38.58 21.74 7.46
C VAL A 752 39.40 23.02 7.36
N VAL A 753 40.51 23.10 8.09
CA VAL A 753 41.38 24.29 8.16
C VAL A 753 42.84 23.88 7.94
N GLY A 754 43.53 24.49 6.98
CA GLY A 754 44.85 24.02 6.51
C GLY A 754 45.97 25.06 6.32
N ASP A 755 45.82 26.28 6.84
CA ASP A 755 46.85 27.34 6.76
C ASP A 755 47.05 28.05 8.11
N THR A 756 47.47 27.31 9.14
CA THR A 756 47.87 27.84 10.45
C THR A 756 49.24 27.35 10.94
N ASN A 757 50.02 26.68 10.08
CA ASN A 757 51.38 26.21 10.37
C ASN A 757 52.48 27.26 10.07
N ARG A 758 52.11 28.53 9.90
CA ARG A 758 53.04 29.65 9.67
C ARG A 758 53.26 30.43 10.97
N SER A 759 54.41 31.08 11.12
CA SER A 759 54.72 31.90 12.30
C SER A 759 53.68 33.02 12.48
N SER A 760 53.12 33.13 13.68
CA SER A 760 51.99 34.04 14.02
C SER A 760 50.68 33.81 13.25
N SER A 761 50.49 32.64 12.63
CA SER A 761 49.26 32.29 11.90
C SER A 761 48.23 31.64 12.80
N GLU A 762 46.99 32.15 12.79
CA GLU A 762 45.88 31.64 13.59
C GLU A 762 44.55 31.72 12.82
N ALA A 763 43.71 30.71 13.00
CA ALA A 763 42.32 30.72 12.55
C ALA A 763 41.37 30.36 13.71
N GLN A 764 40.15 30.87 13.65
CA GLN A 764 39.05 30.51 14.54
C GLN A 764 37.79 30.34 13.71
N PHE A 765 37.07 29.23 13.84
CA PHE A 765 35.81 29.02 13.12
C PHE A 765 34.63 28.76 14.06
N LEU A 766 33.44 29.17 13.65
CA LEU A 766 32.18 28.95 14.35
C LEU A 766 31.12 28.50 13.36
N VAL A 767 30.33 27.50 13.76
CA VAL A 767 29.16 27.01 13.02
C VAL A 767 27.93 27.26 13.90
N GLY A 768 26.89 27.89 13.34
CA GLY A 768 25.62 28.09 14.04
C GLY A 768 24.75 26.83 14.01
N PRO A 769 23.72 26.73 14.87
CA PRO A 769 22.76 25.62 14.81
C PRO A 769 22.11 25.53 13.43
N LEU A 770 21.79 24.31 13.01
CA LEU A 770 20.94 24.11 11.82
C LEU A 770 19.53 24.56 12.20
N ARG A 771 18.94 25.42 11.36
CA ARG A 771 17.58 25.94 11.52
C ARG A 771 16.80 25.62 10.25
N CYS A 772 15.71 24.87 10.36
CA CYS A 772 14.85 24.53 9.23
C CYS A 772 13.40 24.92 9.51
N TYR A 773 12.61 25.21 8.48
CA TYR A 773 11.16 25.42 8.61
C TYR A 773 10.40 24.88 7.40
N GLY A 774 9.08 24.79 7.54
CA GLY A 774 8.18 24.26 6.53
C GLY A 774 8.32 22.74 6.37
N ASP A 775 7.45 22.15 5.55
CA ASP A 775 7.39 20.71 5.34
C ASP A 775 7.04 20.42 3.88
N ARG A 776 8.03 20.00 3.07
CA ARG A 776 7.87 19.66 1.65
C ARG A 776 6.80 18.59 1.43
N ASN A 777 6.70 17.65 2.37
CA ASN A 777 5.80 16.51 2.27
C ASN A 777 4.34 16.93 2.48
N THR A 778 4.09 18.05 3.16
CA THR A 778 2.74 18.63 3.25
C THR A 778 2.25 19.29 1.97
N TRP A 779 3.12 19.85 1.11
CA TRP A 779 2.67 20.63 -0.05
C TRP A 779 2.54 19.82 -1.34
N ASN A 780 3.42 18.84 -1.57
CA ASN A 780 3.45 17.88 -2.68
C ASN A 780 2.05 17.43 -3.18
N THR A 781 1.47 18.16 -4.15
CA THR A 781 0.08 18.01 -4.61
C THR A 781 -0.02 18.03 -6.13
N VAL A 782 -0.75 17.05 -6.69
CA VAL A 782 -1.06 16.99 -8.13
C VAL A 782 -2.54 16.74 -8.40
N SER A 783 -3.00 17.08 -9.60
CA SER A 783 -4.36 16.84 -10.10
C SER A 783 -4.37 16.07 -11.42
N PHE A 784 -5.03 14.92 -11.42
CA PHE A 784 -5.24 14.01 -12.55
C PHE A 784 -6.52 14.41 -13.29
N ASN A 785 -6.37 15.02 -14.46
CA ASN A 785 -7.48 15.63 -15.22
C ASN A 785 -7.99 14.74 -16.38
N LYS A 786 -7.17 13.78 -16.81
CA LYS A 786 -7.51 12.65 -17.69
C LYS A 786 -6.83 11.39 -17.15
N GLY A 787 -7.02 10.24 -17.82
CA GLY A 787 -6.55 8.94 -17.37
C GLY A 787 -5.02 8.75 -17.43
N ALA A 788 -4.29 9.46 -16.59
CA ALA A 788 -2.83 9.48 -16.52
C ALA A 788 -2.30 8.64 -15.34
N VAL A 789 -1.04 8.22 -15.41
CA VAL A 789 -0.37 7.40 -14.38
C VAL A 789 1.04 7.95 -14.13
N LEU A 790 1.43 8.11 -12.86
CA LEU A 790 2.80 8.49 -12.49
C LEU A 790 3.60 7.24 -12.14
N LEU A 791 4.67 6.98 -12.90
CA LEU A 791 5.54 5.81 -12.70
C LEU A 791 6.69 6.10 -11.73
N PHE A 792 6.79 5.30 -10.68
CA PHE A 792 7.84 5.30 -9.66
C PHE A 792 8.57 3.94 -9.64
N PRO A 793 9.78 3.84 -9.06
CA PRO A 793 10.44 2.55 -8.85
C PRO A 793 9.57 1.58 -8.03
N THR A 794 9.60 0.30 -8.37
CA THR A 794 8.87 -0.73 -7.62
C THR A 794 9.48 -0.93 -6.24
N PHE A 795 8.68 -0.67 -5.19
CA PHE A 795 9.08 -0.94 -3.81
C PHE A 795 8.98 -2.44 -3.52
N GLN A 796 9.91 -2.96 -2.71
CA GLN A 796 9.84 -4.32 -2.20
C GLN A 796 9.31 -4.31 -0.76
N VAL A 797 8.20 -5.02 -0.54
CA VAL A 797 7.65 -5.27 0.81
C VAL A 797 8.45 -6.39 1.45
N ASN A 798 9.08 -6.13 2.60
CA ASN A 798 9.90 -7.13 3.28
C ASN A 798 9.20 -7.76 4.49
N GLN A 799 8.56 -6.94 5.32
CA GLN A 799 7.80 -7.32 6.53
C GLN A 799 6.50 -6.50 6.68
N SER A 800 6.59 -5.16 6.55
CA SER A 800 5.45 -4.23 6.68
C SER A 800 5.30 -3.30 5.47
N LEU A 801 4.12 -2.67 5.36
CA LEU A 801 3.79 -1.69 4.32
C LEU A 801 2.77 -0.65 4.84
N ASP A 802 3.17 0.62 4.85
CA ASP A 802 2.31 1.79 5.10
C ASP A 802 2.23 2.64 3.84
N ILE A 803 1.00 2.98 3.44
CA ILE A 803 0.69 3.82 2.28
C ILE A 803 -0.25 4.92 2.75
N SER A 804 0.26 6.14 2.85
CA SER A 804 -0.51 7.31 3.29
C SER A 804 -0.59 8.36 2.19
N PHE A 805 -1.79 8.86 1.90
CA PHE A 805 -2.01 10.01 1.02
C PHE A 805 -3.35 10.68 1.33
N TYR A 806 -3.49 11.93 0.93
CA TYR A 806 -4.77 12.64 0.89
C TYR A 806 -5.27 12.69 -0.55
N PHE A 807 -6.59 12.57 -0.75
CA PHE A 807 -7.20 12.73 -2.07
C PHE A 807 -8.47 13.60 -2.02
N LYS A 808 -8.84 14.14 -3.18
CA LYS A 808 -10.09 14.88 -3.40
C LYS A 808 -10.61 14.59 -4.80
N THR A 809 -11.80 13.99 -4.91
CA THR A 809 -12.40 13.65 -6.20
C THR A 809 -13.92 13.81 -6.18
N THR A 810 -14.50 13.98 -7.36
CA THR A 810 -15.95 13.86 -7.63
C THR A 810 -16.29 12.57 -8.41
N SER A 811 -15.30 11.74 -8.72
CA SER A 811 -15.51 10.41 -9.31
C SER A 811 -16.09 9.43 -8.28
N LEU A 812 -16.85 8.45 -8.77
CA LEU A 812 -17.41 7.36 -7.97
C LEU A 812 -16.51 6.11 -7.93
N SER A 813 -15.49 6.05 -8.78
CA SER A 813 -14.44 5.02 -8.75
C SER A 813 -13.11 5.49 -9.37
N GLY A 814 -12.02 4.77 -9.08
CA GLY A 814 -10.71 4.98 -9.71
C GLY A 814 -9.56 4.35 -8.93
N VAL A 815 -8.55 3.82 -9.63
CA VAL A 815 -7.33 3.25 -9.02
C VAL A 815 -6.34 4.37 -8.68
N PHE A 816 -5.97 4.51 -7.40
CA PHE A 816 -5.01 5.50 -6.91
C PHE A 816 -3.55 5.05 -7.10
N LEU A 817 -3.29 3.78 -6.82
CA LEU A 817 -1.95 3.19 -6.82
C LEU A 817 -2.04 1.69 -7.12
N GLU A 818 -1.08 1.19 -7.88
CA GLU A 818 -0.86 -0.22 -8.14
C GLU A 818 0.65 -0.52 -8.18
N ASN A 819 1.08 -1.61 -7.56
CA ASN A 819 2.43 -2.17 -7.67
C ASN A 819 2.30 -3.67 -7.99
N SER A 820 2.73 -4.05 -9.19
CA SER A 820 2.53 -5.40 -9.75
C SER A 820 3.86 -6.10 -9.94
N GLY A 821 4.11 -7.13 -9.13
CA GLY A 821 5.19 -8.09 -9.34
C GLY A 821 4.79 -9.20 -10.30
N TYR A 822 5.69 -10.16 -10.52
CA TYR A 822 5.55 -11.22 -11.54
C TYR A 822 4.35 -12.18 -11.33
N LYS A 823 3.78 -12.24 -10.12
CA LYS A 823 2.56 -13.00 -9.76
C LYS A 823 1.69 -12.32 -8.71
N ASN A 824 2.27 -11.49 -7.84
CA ASN A 824 1.59 -10.81 -6.74
C ASN A 824 1.47 -9.31 -7.04
N TYR A 825 0.36 -8.67 -6.66
CA TYR A 825 0.18 -7.22 -6.77
C TYR A 825 -0.45 -6.64 -5.50
N ILE A 826 -0.26 -5.35 -5.27
CA ILE A 826 -1.08 -4.54 -4.36
C ILE A 826 -1.70 -3.38 -5.13
N ARG A 827 -2.98 -3.12 -4.85
CA ARG A 827 -3.75 -2.03 -5.46
C ARG A 827 -4.55 -1.29 -4.39
N VAL A 828 -4.63 0.03 -4.51
CA VAL A 828 -5.54 0.89 -3.73
C VAL A 828 -6.50 1.56 -4.70
N GLU A 829 -7.80 1.28 -4.58
CA GLU A 829 -8.84 1.83 -5.46
C GLU A 829 -10.04 2.39 -4.69
N LEU A 830 -10.63 3.45 -5.23
CA LEU A 830 -11.97 3.93 -4.85
C LEU A 830 -13.00 3.11 -5.64
N ASN A 831 -13.96 2.52 -4.95
CA ASN A 831 -15.04 1.76 -5.58
C ASN A 831 -16.38 1.97 -4.87
N ARG A 832 -17.44 2.24 -5.63
CA ARG A 832 -18.81 2.48 -5.14
C ARG A 832 -19.89 1.78 -6.00
N ALA A 833 -19.50 0.91 -6.94
CA ALA A 833 -20.43 0.21 -7.83
C ALA A 833 -19.84 -1.14 -8.28
N ALA A 834 -20.67 -2.19 -8.34
CA ALA A 834 -20.24 -3.57 -8.63
C ALA A 834 -19.87 -3.86 -10.10
N GLU A 835 -19.29 -2.88 -10.83
CA GLU A 835 -18.62 -3.12 -12.11
C GLU A 835 -17.10 -3.20 -11.90
N HIS A 836 -16.49 -4.36 -12.11
CA HIS A 836 -15.03 -4.54 -12.13
C HIS A 836 -14.36 -3.98 -13.42
N LYS A 837 -14.75 -2.77 -13.84
CA LYS A 837 -14.10 -2.04 -14.94
C LYS A 837 -13.05 -1.11 -14.36
N MET A 838 -11.78 -1.49 -14.49
CA MET A 838 -10.64 -0.70 -14.05
C MET A 838 -10.67 0.68 -14.73
N ARG A 839 -10.61 1.74 -13.92
CA ARG A 839 -10.50 3.14 -14.40
C ARG A 839 -9.38 3.84 -13.64
N PRO A 840 -8.54 4.66 -14.31
CA PRO A 840 -7.54 5.47 -13.62
C PRO A 840 -8.22 6.49 -12.69
N PHE A 841 -7.54 6.86 -11.60
CA PHE A 841 -8.00 7.91 -10.71
C PHE A 841 -8.08 9.27 -11.44
N LEU A 842 -9.11 10.05 -11.10
CA LEU A 842 -9.33 11.42 -11.56
C LEU A 842 -9.60 12.31 -10.34
N GLY A 843 -9.02 13.51 -10.30
CA GLY A 843 -9.04 14.40 -9.14
C GLY A 843 -7.65 14.63 -8.54
N CYS A 844 -7.59 15.18 -7.33
CA CYS A 844 -6.34 15.58 -6.69
C CYS A 844 -5.79 14.50 -5.74
N LEU A 845 -4.47 14.34 -5.71
CA LEU A 845 -3.73 13.48 -4.79
C LEU A 845 -2.57 14.30 -4.18
N ARG A 846 -2.39 14.20 -2.85
CA ARG A 846 -1.47 15.02 -2.06
C ARG A 846 -0.71 14.19 -1.03
N GLY A 847 0.60 14.43 -0.90
CA GLY A 847 1.42 13.90 0.18
C GLY A 847 1.56 12.38 0.19
N LEU A 848 1.72 11.74 -0.98
CA LEU A 848 1.90 10.29 -1.07
C LEU A 848 3.20 9.85 -0.40
N ARG A 849 3.09 9.06 0.68
CA ARG A 849 4.20 8.39 1.35
C ARG A 849 4.04 6.87 1.26
N MET A 850 5.17 6.17 1.17
CA MET A 850 5.26 4.71 1.22
C MET A 850 6.41 4.32 2.17
N ASN A 851 6.12 3.61 3.26
CA ASN A 851 7.08 3.28 4.34
C ASN A 851 7.92 4.50 4.77
N GLY A 852 7.25 5.57 5.21
CA GLY A 852 7.84 6.87 5.56
C GLY A 852 8.29 7.73 4.37
N VAL A 853 8.82 7.12 3.30
CA VAL A 853 9.37 7.83 2.13
C VAL A 853 8.28 8.57 1.36
N THR A 854 8.39 9.90 1.27
CA THR A 854 7.48 10.72 0.46
C THR A 854 7.89 10.67 -1.02
N LEU A 855 6.97 10.26 -1.90
CA LEU A 855 7.18 10.23 -3.35
C LEU A 855 6.92 11.62 -3.94
N ASN A 856 7.91 12.19 -4.62
CA ASN A 856 7.78 13.50 -5.28
C ASN A 856 6.83 13.41 -6.49
N LEU A 857 5.57 13.84 -6.30
CA LEU A 857 4.54 13.85 -7.35
C LEU A 857 4.73 15.04 -8.28
N GLU A 858 5.07 16.22 -7.73
CA GLU A 858 5.21 17.47 -8.49
C GLU A 858 6.37 17.41 -9.49
N GLY A 859 7.53 16.86 -9.08
CA GLY A 859 8.67 16.60 -9.96
C GLY A 859 8.44 15.49 -11.01
N LYS A 860 7.25 14.88 -11.01
CA LYS A 860 6.78 13.89 -11.98
C LYS A 860 5.54 14.35 -12.75
N ALA A 861 4.98 15.52 -12.43
CA ALA A 861 3.77 16.03 -13.07
C ALA A 861 4.05 16.52 -14.49
N ASN A 862 3.27 16.04 -15.46
CA ASN A 862 3.30 16.53 -16.84
C ASN A 862 1.88 16.89 -17.30
N GLU A 863 1.67 18.18 -17.63
CA GLU A 863 0.36 18.70 -18.02
C GLU A 863 -0.12 18.14 -19.36
N THR A 864 0.78 17.83 -20.30
CA THR A 864 0.39 17.24 -21.61
C THR A 864 -0.10 15.80 -21.45
N GLU A 865 0.47 15.05 -20.50
CA GLU A 865 -0.02 13.73 -20.07
C GLU A 865 -1.27 13.82 -19.19
N GLY A 866 -1.60 15.00 -18.65
CA GLY A 866 -2.85 15.26 -17.92
C GLY A 866 -2.71 15.39 -16.41
N VAL A 867 -1.49 15.45 -15.89
CA VAL A 867 -1.20 15.65 -14.46
C VAL A 867 -0.70 17.08 -14.24
N ARG A 868 -1.49 17.90 -13.57
CA ARG A 868 -1.08 19.27 -13.18
C ARG A 868 -0.52 19.28 -11.76
N VAL A 869 0.39 20.21 -11.49
CA VAL A 869 0.77 20.60 -10.11
C VAL A 869 -0.40 21.37 -9.48
N ASN A 870 -0.59 21.23 -8.17
CA ASN A 870 -1.67 21.85 -7.38
C ASN A 870 -3.08 21.32 -7.72
N CYS A 871 -4.12 21.84 -7.04
CA CYS A 871 -5.50 21.36 -7.04
C CYS A 871 -6.51 22.52 -7.15
N THR A 872 -6.55 23.19 -8.31
CA THR A 872 -7.43 24.34 -8.60
C THR A 872 -8.56 23.98 -9.57
N GLY A 873 -9.82 24.31 -9.23
CA GLY A 873 -11.01 24.02 -10.05
C GLY A 873 -11.31 25.08 -11.13
N TYR A 874 -12.06 24.71 -12.18
CA TYR A 874 -12.37 25.59 -13.31
C TYR A 874 -13.29 26.75 -12.94
N CYS A 875 -14.25 26.55 -12.01
CA CYS A 875 -15.12 27.63 -11.55
C CYS A 875 -14.38 28.66 -10.66
N GLN A 876 -13.16 28.38 -10.20
CA GLN A 876 -12.37 29.29 -9.35
C GLN A 876 -11.36 30.16 -10.10
N ASN A 877 -11.04 29.86 -11.36
CA ASN A 877 -10.08 30.64 -12.15
C ASN A 877 -10.55 30.80 -13.62
N PRO A 878 -11.53 31.68 -13.89
CA PRO A 878 -12.25 31.67 -15.16
C PRO A 878 -11.54 32.46 -16.28
N ARG A 879 -11.62 31.96 -17.51
CA ARG A 879 -11.68 32.84 -18.70
C ARG A 879 -13.12 33.26 -19.02
N VAL A 880 -14.10 32.34 -18.90
CA VAL A 880 -15.54 32.62 -18.77
C VAL A 880 -16.15 31.50 -17.91
N PRO A 881 -16.87 31.77 -16.79
CA PRO A 881 -17.49 30.72 -15.98
C PRO A 881 -18.98 30.54 -16.33
N CYS A 882 -19.78 31.60 -16.25
CA CYS A 882 -21.18 31.72 -16.69
C CYS A 882 -21.48 33.21 -16.96
N GLN A 883 -22.51 33.50 -17.75
CA GLN A 883 -23.01 34.86 -18.01
C GLN A 883 -24.36 35.10 -17.32
N ASN A 884 -24.84 36.36 -17.33
CA ASN A 884 -26.18 36.79 -16.87
C ASN A 884 -26.66 36.15 -15.54
N SER A 885 -25.79 36.16 -14.52
CA SER A 885 -26.02 35.58 -13.19
C SER A 885 -26.32 34.08 -13.15
N GLY A 886 -25.88 33.31 -14.15
CA GLY A 886 -25.84 31.85 -14.10
C GLY A 886 -24.84 31.33 -13.05
N LEU A 887 -25.18 30.24 -12.36
CA LEU A 887 -24.32 29.63 -11.35
C LEU A 887 -23.36 28.61 -11.98
N CYS A 888 -22.05 28.80 -11.80
CA CYS A 888 -21.02 27.84 -12.23
C CYS A 888 -21.03 26.60 -11.31
N VAL A 889 -21.16 25.41 -11.90
CA VAL A 889 -21.17 24.11 -11.22
C VAL A 889 -20.01 23.27 -11.73
N GLU A 890 -19.01 23.10 -10.87
CA GLU A 890 -17.78 22.32 -11.10
C GLU A 890 -18.06 20.83 -11.35
N ARG A 891 -17.36 20.22 -12.32
CA ARG A 891 -17.36 18.77 -12.61
C ARG A 891 -15.91 18.26 -12.62
N TYR A 892 -15.71 16.96 -12.86
CA TYR A 892 -14.37 16.35 -12.77
C TYR A 892 -13.40 16.77 -13.89
N SER A 893 -13.92 17.19 -15.05
CA SER A 893 -13.14 17.54 -16.25
C SER A 893 -13.56 18.83 -16.94
N HIS A 894 -14.61 19.49 -16.45
CA HIS A 894 -15.27 20.65 -17.06
C HIS A 894 -16.13 21.36 -16.01
N TYR A 895 -16.80 22.44 -16.38
CA TYR A 895 -17.83 23.12 -15.59
C TYR A 895 -19.16 23.15 -16.35
N THR A 896 -20.25 23.46 -15.65
CA THR A 896 -21.62 23.55 -16.21
C THR A 896 -22.36 24.74 -15.64
N CYS A 897 -23.13 25.47 -16.44
CA CYS A 897 -23.93 26.61 -15.94
C CYS A 897 -25.37 26.20 -15.58
N ASN A 898 -25.82 26.62 -14.41
CA ASN A 898 -27.22 26.55 -14.00
C ASN A 898 -27.89 27.93 -14.23
N CYS A 899 -28.78 27.99 -15.22
CA CYS A 899 -29.49 29.20 -15.63
C CYS A 899 -30.89 29.35 -15.02
N SER A 900 -31.31 28.47 -14.10
CA SER A 900 -32.72 28.40 -13.65
C SER A 900 -33.23 29.65 -12.95
N ILE A 901 -32.35 30.42 -12.29
CA ILE A 901 -32.68 31.70 -11.63
C ILE A 901 -32.44 32.94 -12.53
N SER A 902 -32.04 32.72 -13.78
CA SER A 902 -31.77 33.78 -14.76
C SER A 902 -32.90 33.87 -15.79
N ALA A 903 -33.18 35.07 -16.29
CA ALA A 903 -34.10 35.30 -17.42
C ALA A 903 -33.57 34.72 -18.75
N PHE A 904 -32.29 34.30 -18.76
CA PHE A 904 -31.53 33.83 -19.91
C PHE A 904 -31.37 32.32 -19.91
N ASP A 905 -30.91 31.76 -21.02
CA ASP A 905 -30.89 30.32 -21.31
C ASP A 905 -29.62 29.91 -22.09
N GLY A 906 -29.45 28.62 -22.38
CA GLY A 906 -28.29 28.11 -23.13
C GLY A 906 -27.05 27.79 -22.27
N PRO A 907 -25.98 27.22 -22.85
CA PRO A 907 -24.89 26.55 -22.11
C PRO A 907 -24.09 27.46 -21.16
N PHE A 908 -24.09 28.77 -21.42
CA PHE A 908 -23.45 29.79 -20.58
C PHE A 908 -24.44 30.84 -20.05
N CYS A 909 -25.75 30.56 -20.12
CA CYS A 909 -26.84 31.50 -19.79
C CYS A 909 -26.81 32.79 -20.63
N ASN A 910 -26.56 32.65 -21.94
CA ASN A 910 -26.30 33.74 -22.88
C ASN A 910 -27.43 34.01 -23.90
N ARG A 911 -28.51 33.23 -23.90
CA ARG A 911 -29.67 33.41 -24.78
C ARG A 911 -30.82 34.12 -24.05
N ASP A 912 -31.20 35.31 -24.49
CA ASP A 912 -32.40 36.03 -24.01
C ASP A 912 -33.69 35.21 -24.24
N ILE A 913 -34.69 35.42 -23.38
CA ILE A 913 -36.07 34.94 -23.57
C ILE A 913 -36.99 36.17 -23.61
N GLY A 914 -37.85 36.24 -24.62
CA GLY A 914 -38.77 37.36 -24.82
C GLY A 914 -40.10 36.97 -25.44
N GLY A 915 -41.03 37.91 -25.45
CA GLY A 915 -42.36 37.77 -26.02
C GLY A 915 -42.81 39.07 -26.69
N TYR A 916 -43.48 38.91 -27.83
CA TYR A 916 -44.17 39.99 -28.53
C TYR A 916 -45.61 40.11 -28.01
N PHE A 917 -46.02 41.34 -27.71
CA PHE A 917 -47.34 41.72 -27.17
C PHE A 917 -48.09 42.50 -28.25
N GLU A 918 -49.32 42.09 -28.57
CA GLU A 918 -50.24 42.89 -29.39
C GLU A 918 -50.97 43.96 -28.58
N GLU A 919 -51.52 44.97 -29.25
CA GLU A 919 -52.28 46.06 -28.61
C GLU A 919 -53.37 45.56 -27.67
N GLY A 920 -53.32 46.01 -26.41
CA GLY A 920 -54.27 45.62 -25.37
C GLY A 920 -53.92 44.33 -24.62
N THR A 921 -52.88 43.60 -25.04
CA THR A 921 -52.41 42.38 -24.38
C THR A 921 -51.83 42.67 -23.00
N TRP A 922 -52.12 41.79 -22.04
CA TRP A 922 -51.45 41.78 -20.73
C TRP A 922 -51.09 40.40 -20.25
N VAL A 923 -49.97 40.37 -19.52
CA VAL A 923 -49.57 39.28 -18.63
C VAL A 923 -49.69 39.77 -17.20
N ARG A 924 -50.43 39.05 -16.36
CA ARG A 924 -50.44 39.22 -14.91
C ARG A 924 -49.77 38.02 -14.27
N TYR A 925 -48.62 38.24 -13.65
CA TYR A 925 -47.96 37.26 -12.79
C TYR A 925 -48.35 37.55 -11.34
N ASN A 926 -48.96 36.58 -10.64
CA ASN A 926 -49.25 36.76 -9.22
C ASN A 926 -47.96 36.55 -8.44
N ILE A 927 -47.56 37.52 -7.61
CA ILE A 927 -46.32 37.42 -6.80
C ILE A 927 -46.48 36.39 -5.68
N LEU A 928 -47.73 36.08 -5.32
CA LEU A 928 -48.14 34.97 -4.46
C LEU A 928 -48.97 33.96 -5.27
N SER A 929 -48.56 32.68 -5.29
CA SER A 929 -49.41 31.57 -5.72
C SER A 929 -50.13 30.93 -4.53
N ALA A 930 -51.28 30.29 -4.77
CA ALA A 930 -52.18 29.84 -3.71
C ALA A 930 -51.66 28.61 -2.95
N SER A 931 -50.91 28.82 -1.86
CA SER A 931 -50.54 27.78 -0.88
C SER A 931 -50.83 28.18 0.57
N LEU A 932 -51.90 28.96 0.78
CA LEU A 932 -52.43 29.30 2.12
C LEU A 932 -53.94 29.06 2.22
N TYR A 933 -54.38 27.88 1.76
CA TYR A 933 -55.68 27.31 2.18
C TYR A 933 -55.69 26.92 3.69
N ALA A 934 -54.55 27.07 4.39
CA ALA A 934 -54.33 26.65 5.77
C ALA A 934 -54.37 27.79 6.82
N THR A 935 -54.72 29.02 6.44
CA THR A 935 -54.81 30.17 7.38
C THR A 935 -56.22 30.71 7.60
N HIS A 936 -57.25 30.10 7.00
CA HIS A 936 -58.65 30.53 7.18
C HIS A 936 -59.21 30.19 8.58
N GLU A 937 -58.51 29.36 9.37
CA GLU A 937 -58.85 29.06 10.78
C GLU A 937 -58.26 30.04 11.80
N PHE A 938 -57.23 30.83 11.42
CA PHE A 938 -56.53 31.74 12.35
C PHE A 938 -57.01 33.21 12.30
N ALA A 939 -58.07 33.50 11.54
CA ALA A 939 -58.61 34.86 11.36
C ALA A 939 -59.31 35.47 12.61
N SER A 940 -59.19 34.84 13.78
CA SER A 940 -59.82 35.25 15.04
C SER A 940 -58.85 35.73 16.12
N ILE A 941 -57.52 35.64 15.90
CA ILE A 941 -56.49 36.02 16.88
C ILE A 941 -55.38 36.84 16.19
N VAL A 942 -54.88 37.87 16.89
CA VAL A 942 -53.83 38.83 16.49
C VAL A 942 -54.28 39.93 15.51
N SER A 943 -54.34 41.16 16.03
CA SER A 943 -54.59 42.41 15.29
C SER A 943 -53.28 43.08 14.82
N GLN A 944 -52.42 42.35 14.10
CA GLN A 944 -51.14 42.85 13.57
C GLN A 944 -50.90 42.38 12.13
N PRO A 945 -50.22 43.18 11.28
CA PRO A 945 -49.84 42.76 9.93
C PRO A 945 -48.74 41.69 9.96
N LEU A 946 -48.83 40.71 9.06
CA LEU A 946 -47.87 39.60 8.96
C LEU A 946 -46.48 40.10 8.51
N PRO A 947 -45.39 39.77 9.23
CA PRO A 947 -44.05 40.16 8.84
C PRO A 947 -43.51 39.27 7.70
N GLY A 948 -42.95 39.88 6.65
CA GLY A 948 -42.17 39.15 5.64
C GLY A 948 -42.19 39.67 4.20
N TYR A 949 -43.10 40.59 3.83
CA TYR A 949 -43.36 40.93 2.42
C TYR A 949 -42.98 42.35 1.97
N ASN A 950 -42.41 43.17 2.84
CA ASN A 950 -42.11 44.58 2.50
C ASN A 950 -40.70 44.69 1.92
N LEU A 951 -40.59 45.08 0.65
CA LEU A 951 -39.32 45.15 -0.06
C LEU A 951 -38.56 46.42 0.33
N THR A 952 -37.49 46.28 1.11
CA THR A 952 -36.47 47.34 1.31
C THR A 952 -35.58 47.53 0.08
N SER A 953 -35.60 46.59 -0.88
CA SER A 953 -34.84 46.67 -2.13
C SER A 953 -35.53 45.84 -3.20
N GLU A 954 -35.43 46.29 -4.45
CA GLU A 954 -35.77 45.48 -5.61
C GLU A 954 -34.82 45.74 -6.78
N GLU A 955 -34.60 44.70 -7.57
CA GLU A 955 -33.81 44.66 -8.79
C GLU A 955 -34.74 44.31 -9.96
N VAL A 956 -34.87 45.23 -10.92
CA VAL A 956 -35.75 45.10 -12.07
C VAL A 956 -34.93 45.31 -13.34
N SER A 957 -34.89 44.30 -14.22
CA SER A 957 -34.22 44.40 -15.51
C SER A 957 -35.10 43.87 -16.63
N PHE A 958 -35.17 44.59 -17.74
CA PHE A 958 -35.80 44.10 -18.97
C PHE A 958 -35.21 44.81 -20.20
N SER A 959 -35.39 44.24 -21.37
CA SER A 959 -35.20 44.95 -22.65
C SER A 959 -36.53 45.00 -23.40
N PHE A 960 -36.80 46.08 -24.14
CA PHE A 960 -38.03 46.26 -24.91
C PHE A 960 -37.76 46.91 -26.27
N SER A 961 -38.66 46.70 -27.22
CA SER A 961 -38.66 47.38 -28.52
C SER A 961 -40.08 47.71 -28.96
N THR A 962 -40.32 48.95 -29.36
CA THR A 962 -41.65 49.45 -29.77
C THR A 962 -41.53 50.70 -30.64
N THR A 963 -42.61 51.01 -31.36
CA THR A 963 -42.83 52.28 -32.08
C THR A 963 -44.05 53.05 -31.54
N SER A 964 -44.68 52.57 -30.47
CA SER A 964 -46.00 53.05 -30.00
C SER A 964 -45.91 53.80 -28.66
N ALA A 965 -46.63 54.90 -28.57
CA ALA A 965 -46.77 55.71 -27.36
C ALA A 965 -48.17 56.36 -27.28
N PRO A 966 -48.71 56.61 -26.08
CA PRO A 966 -48.19 56.19 -24.77
C PRO A 966 -48.44 54.69 -24.48
N ALA A 967 -47.71 54.13 -23.51
CA ALA A 967 -47.85 52.72 -23.11
C ALA A 967 -47.34 52.46 -21.68
N VAL A 968 -47.87 51.44 -20.98
CA VAL A 968 -47.30 50.92 -19.72
C VAL A 968 -46.52 49.64 -19.99
N LEU A 969 -45.22 49.63 -19.71
CA LEU A 969 -44.35 48.46 -19.94
C LEU A 969 -44.46 47.44 -18.80
N LEU A 970 -44.34 47.94 -17.56
CA LEU A 970 -44.28 47.14 -16.34
C LEU A 970 -44.99 47.88 -15.21
N TYR A 971 -45.82 47.17 -14.44
CA TYR A 971 -46.50 47.72 -13.27
C TYR A 971 -46.58 46.67 -12.15
N VAL A 972 -46.09 47.02 -10.96
CA VAL A 972 -46.21 46.22 -9.74
C VAL A 972 -47.22 46.88 -8.82
N SER A 973 -48.30 46.17 -8.50
CA SER A 973 -49.28 46.60 -7.50
C SER A 973 -48.97 46.03 -6.12
N SER A 974 -49.52 46.64 -5.08
CA SER A 974 -49.51 46.13 -3.70
C SER A 974 -50.91 45.87 -3.15
N PHE A 975 -50.97 45.32 -1.93
CA PHE A 975 -52.18 45.29 -1.12
C PHE A 975 -52.50 46.63 -0.42
N VAL A 976 -51.55 47.57 -0.31
CA VAL A 976 -51.67 48.81 0.49
C VAL A 976 -51.71 50.11 -0.31
N LYS A 977 -51.82 50.00 -1.65
CA LYS A 977 -51.82 51.09 -2.67
C LYS A 977 -50.46 51.67 -3.05
N ASP A 978 -49.37 51.20 -2.45
CA ASP A 978 -48.02 51.34 -3.03
C ASP A 978 -47.97 50.74 -4.43
N TYR A 979 -47.14 51.30 -5.31
CA TYR A 979 -46.90 50.76 -6.64
C TYR A 979 -45.51 51.12 -7.20
N MET A 980 -45.06 50.34 -8.18
CA MET A 980 -43.97 50.72 -9.10
C MET A 980 -44.51 50.65 -10.54
N ALA A 981 -44.21 51.64 -11.38
CA ALA A 981 -44.64 51.68 -12.77
C ALA A 981 -43.54 52.18 -13.70
N VAL A 982 -43.33 51.52 -14.85
CA VAL A 982 -42.51 52.02 -15.95
C VAL A 982 -43.39 52.18 -17.18
N LEU A 983 -43.41 53.39 -17.73
CA LEU A 983 -44.31 53.78 -18.82
C LEU A 983 -43.62 54.71 -19.83
N ILE A 984 -44.15 54.73 -21.05
CA ILE A 984 -43.77 55.61 -22.15
C ILE A 984 -44.84 56.71 -22.23
N LYS A 985 -44.42 57.96 -22.17
CA LYS A 985 -45.29 59.16 -22.24
C LYS A 985 -45.75 59.45 -23.67
N ASP A 986 -46.69 60.39 -23.82
CA ASP A 986 -47.19 60.92 -25.11
C ASP A 986 -46.08 61.44 -26.05
N ASP A 987 -44.94 61.88 -25.49
CA ASP A 987 -43.76 62.35 -26.23
C ASP A 987 -42.69 61.25 -26.49
N GLY A 988 -43.05 59.98 -26.24
CA GLY A 988 -42.19 58.82 -26.41
C GLY A 988 -41.09 58.67 -25.35
N SER A 989 -40.97 59.59 -24.38
CA SER A 989 -39.95 59.51 -23.32
C SER A 989 -40.32 58.49 -22.23
N LEU A 990 -39.31 57.87 -21.63
CA LEU A 990 -39.47 56.82 -20.62
C LEU A 990 -39.56 57.42 -19.20
N GLN A 991 -40.61 57.07 -18.47
CA GLN A 991 -40.88 57.52 -17.10
C GLN A 991 -40.99 56.32 -16.14
N LEU A 992 -40.37 56.47 -14.97
CA LEU A 992 -40.51 55.60 -13.80
C LEU A 992 -41.33 56.33 -12.73
N ARG A 993 -42.33 55.66 -12.16
CA ARG A 993 -43.14 56.16 -11.06
C ARG A 993 -43.10 55.17 -9.88
N TYR A 994 -43.02 55.70 -8.67
CA TYR A 994 -43.09 54.95 -7.43
C TYR A 994 -44.05 55.65 -6.47
N GLN A 995 -45.04 54.93 -5.96
CA GLN A 995 -45.76 55.35 -4.76
C GLN A 995 -45.36 54.42 -3.61
N LEU A 996 -44.77 55.01 -2.57
CA LEU A 996 -44.33 54.34 -1.34
C LEU A 996 -44.95 55.13 -0.18
N GLY A 997 -46.16 54.75 0.22
CA GLY A 997 -47.04 55.51 1.10
C GLY A 997 -47.94 56.52 0.36
N THR A 998 -47.80 57.81 0.69
CA THR A 998 -48.88 58.80 0.50
C THR A 998 -48.91 59.53 -0.84
N SER A 999 -47.81 59.60 -1.59
CA SER A 999 -47.72 60.37 -2.84
C SER A 999 -46.76 59.74 -3.85
N PRO A 1000 -47.05 59.82 -5.17
CA PRO A 1000 -46.21 59.25 -6.21
C PRO A 1000 -45.01 60.14 -6.54
N TYR A 1001 -43.82 59.54 -6.54
CA TYR A 1001 -42.56 60.11 -7.03
C TYR A 1001 -42.36 59.72 -8.49
N VAL A 1002 -41.86 60.67 -9.28
CA VAL A 1002 -41.80 60.56 -10.74
C VAL A 1002 -40.39 60.90 -11.22
N PHE A 1003 -39.77 59.96 -11.91
CA PHE A 1003 -38.41 60.06 -12.44
C PHE A 1003 -38.42 59.90 -13.96
N ALA A 1004 -37.84 60.84 -14.69
CA ALA A 1004 -37.59 60.69 -16.12
C ALA A 1004 -36.35 59.80 -16.32
N LEU A 1005 -36.50 58.66 -17.00
CA LEU A 1005 -35.39 57.76 -17.33
C LEU A 1005 -34.72 58.16 -18.64
N THR A 1006 -35.47 58.74 -19.59
CA THR A 1006 -34.91 59.33 -20.81
C THR A 1006 -35.46 60.72 -21.09
N THR A 1007 -34.68 61.54 -21.79
CA THR A 1007 -35.08 62.84 -22.34
C THR A 1007 -35.31 62.80 -23.85
N LYS A 1008 -35.16 61.63 -24.47
CA LYS A 1008 -35.39 61.36 -25.89
C LYS A 1008 -36.45 60.25 -26.04
N PRO A 1009 -37.18 60.20 -27.16
CA PRO A 1009 -38.08 59.10 -27.47
C PRO A 1009 -37.37 57.75 -27.48
N VAL A 1010 -38.00 56.73 -26.91
CA VAL A 1010 -37.56 55.31 -26.91
C VAL A 1010 -38.49 54.43 -27.76
N THR A 1011 -39.13 55.07 -28.75
CA THR A 1011 -40.14 54.48 -29.65
C THR A 1011 -39.62 54.44 -31.09
N ASP A 1012 -38.33 54.12 -31.27
CA ASP A 1012 -37.65 54.10 -32.57
C ASP A 1012 -37.61 52.70 -33.22
N GLY A 1013 -38.28 51.72 -32.61
CA GLY A 1013 -38.31 50.32 -33.03
C GLY A 1013 -37.08 49.49 -32.62
N ARG A 1014 -36.09 50.06 -31.93
CA ARG A 1014 -34.87 49.35 -31.51
C ARG A 1014 -34.99 48.70 -30.13
N PRO A 1015 -34.14 47.71 -29.81
CA PRO A 1015 -34.07 47.13 -28.48
C PRO A 1015 -33.38 48.09 -27.50
N HIS A 1016 -34.16 48.69 -26.60
CA HIS A 1016 -33.66 49.40 -25.43
C HIS A 1016 -33.56 48.46 -24.23
N ARG A 1017 -32.52 48.62 -23.38
CA ARG A 1017 -32.37 47.88 -22.11
C ARG A 1017 -32.59 48.81 -20.93
N VAL A 1018 -33.33 48.37 -19.92
CA VAL A 1018 -33.64 49.14 -18.71
C VAL A 1018 -33.26 48.30 -17.49
N ASN A 1019 -32.33 48.81 -16.69
CA ASN A 1019 -32.02 48.29 -15.35
C ASN A 1019 -32.43 49.33 -14.31
N ILE A 1020 -33.17 48.91 -13.29
CA ILE A 1020 -33.60 49.72 -12.15
C ILE A 1020 -33.25 48.92 -10.90
N THR A 1021 -32.58 49.52 -9.94
CA THR A 1021 -32.27 48.90 -8.64
C THR A 1021 -32.52 49.91 -7.53
N ARG A 1022 -33.50 49.66 -6.67
CA ARG A 1022 -33.73 50.47 -5.47
C ARG A 1022 -33.12 49.77 -4.26
N VAL A 1023 -32.43 50.52 -3.42
CA VAL A 1023 -31.93 50.08 -2.11
C VAL A 1023 -32.33 51.13 -1.07
N HIS A 1024 -33.31 50.79 -0.24
CA HIS A 1024 -33.95 51.69 0.73
C HIS A 1024 -34.47 52.97 0.05
N ARG A 1025 -33.83 54.12 0.30
CA ARG A 1025 -34.17 55.42 -0.33
C ARG A 1025 -33.23 55.81 -1.49
N THR A 1026 -32.30 54.96 -1.90
CA THR A 1026 -31.46 55.21 -3.08
C THR A 1026 -31.97 54.41 -4.27
N LEU A 1027 -32.01 55.04 -5.44
CA LEU A 1027 -32.49 54.51 -6.70
C LEU A 1027 -31.38 54.62 -7.75
N TYR A 1028 -30.95 53.48 -8.27
CA TYR A 1028 -30.01 53.39 -9.37
C TYR A 1028 -30.77 53.04 -10.64
N THR A 1029 -30.64 53.85 -11.70
CA THR A 1029 -31.27 53.58 -12.99
C THR A 1029 -30.26 53.62 -14.12
N GLN A 1030 -30.46 52.75 -15.11
CA GLN A 1030 -29.65 52.70 -16.32
C GLN A 1030 -30.55 52.37 -17.50
N VAL A 1031 -30.38 53.13 -18.58
CA VAL A 1031 -30.96 52.83 -19.89
C VAL A 1031 -29.81 52.59 -20.87
N ASP A 1032 -29.89 51.52 -21.66
CA ASP A 1032 -28.89 51.10 -22.64
C ASP A 1032 -27.46 51.06 -22.05
N PHE A 1033 -26.49 51.61 -22.79
CA PHE A 1033 -25.08 51.73 -22.37
C PHE A 1033 -24.75 53.10 -21.75
N PHE A 1034 -25.77 53.89 -21.37
CA PHE A 1034 -25.55 55.14 -20.63
C PHE A 1034 -25.04 54.84 -19.20
N PRO A 1035 -24.32 55.77 -18.56
CA PRO A 1035 -23.87 55.60 -17.18
C PRO A 1035 -25.05 55.48 -16.21
N VAL A 1036 -24.87 54.71 -15.14
CA VAL A 1036 -25.87 54.56 -14.08
C VAL A 1036 -26.12 55.91 -13.40
N MET A 1037 -27.39 56.29 -13.28
CA MET A 1037 -27.85 57.48 -12.56
C MET A 1037 -28.27 57.09 -11.15
N GLU A 1038 -27.69 57.75 -10.14
CA GLU A 1038 -28.15 57.65 -8.75
C GLU A 1038 -29.13 58.81 -8.43
N GLN A 1039 -30.26 58.48 -7.81
CA GLN A 1039 -31.27 59.41 -7.33
C GLN A 1039 -31.71 58.99 -5.92
N GLN A 1040 -32.11 59.93 -5.05
CA GLN A 1040 -32.53 59.61 -3.68
C GLN A 1040 -33.96 60.09 -3.39
N PHE A 1041 -34.76 59.23 -2.77
CA PHE A 1041 -36.09 59.53 -2.27
C PHE A 1041 -36.01 60.41 -1.01
N SER A 1042 -37.00 61.30 -0.85
CA SER A 1042 -37.08 62.19 0.31
C SER A 1042 -37.23 61.41 1.62
N LEU A 1043 -36.69 61.96 2.72
CA LEU A 1043 -36.75 61.35 4.05
C LEU A 1043 -38.18 61.15 4.59
N PHE A 1044 -39.16 61.89 4.04
CA PHE A 1044 -40.58 61.80 4.39
C PHE A 1044 -41.34 60.67 3.66
N VAL A 1045 -40.67 59.93 2.77
CA VAL A 1045 -41.22 58.76 2.04
C VAL A 1045 -40.85 57.49 2.78
N ASP A 1046 -41.62 56.39 2.66
CA ASP A 1046 -41.14 55.11 3.18
C ASP A 1046 -39.87 54.65 2.42
N SER A 1047 -39.07 53.85 3.11
CA SER A 1047 -37.92 53.11 2.60
C SER A 1047 -38.29 51.77 1.94
N LYS A 1048 -39.58 51.42 1.91
CA LYS A 1048 -40.09 50.11 1.49
C LYS A 1048 -41.21 50.22 0.47
N LEU A 1049 -41.31 49.20 -0.38
CA LEU A 1049 -42.49 48.87 -1.18
C LEU A 1049 -43.26 47.80 -0.42
N ASP A 1050 -44.37 48.19 0.22
CA ASP A 1050 -45.05 47.35 1.18
C ASP A 1050 -46.01 46.35 0.51
N SER A 1051 -45.87 45.06 0.84
CA SER A 1051 -46.79 43.98 0.42
C SER A 1051 -47.15 43.97 -1.09
N PRO A 1052 -46.19 43.76 -2.01
CA PRO A 1052 -46.43 43.64 -3.44
C PRO A 1052 -47.28 42.40 -3.77
N LYS A 1053 -48.17 42.54 -4.75
CA LYS A 1053 -49.32 41.65 -5.01
C LYS A 1053 -49.24 41.00 -6.40
N ASN A 1054 -49.17 41.83 -7.44
CA ASN A 1054 -49.17 41.41 -8.83
C ASN A 1054 -48.10 42.16 -9.61
N LEU A 1055 -47.44 41.47 -10.55
CA LEU A 1055 -46.63 42.06 -11.62
C LEU A 1055 -47.43 41.99 -12.92
N TYR A 1056 -47.71 43.14 -13.52
CA TYR A 1056 -48.34 43.29 -14.83
C TYR A 1056 -47.30 43.70 -15.88
N LEU A 1057 -47.38 43.11 -17.06
CA LEU A 1057 -46.61 43.49 -18.24
C LEU A 1057 -47.57 43.88 -19.38
N GLY A 1058 -47.20 44.93 -20.11
CA GLY A 1058 -47.87 45.42 -21.32
C GLY A 1058 -49.20 46.18 -21.10
N ARG A 1059 -50.06 45.72 -20.20
CA ARG A 1059 -51.26 46.47 -19.77
C ARG A 1059 -51.68 46.09 -18.35
N VAL A 1060 -52.24 47.06 -17.63
CA VAL A 1060 -52.65 46.93 -16.22
C VAL A 1060 -54.14 46.63 -16.14
N MET A 1061 -54.50 45.52 -15.48
CA MET A 1061 -55.89 45.13 -15.19
C MET A 1061 -56.01 44.73 -13.71
N GLU A 1062 -55.84 45.71 -12.84
CA GLU A 1062 -55.88 45.59 -11.38
C GLU A 1062 -57.24 46.04 -10.81
N THR A 1063 -57.69 45.38 -9.74
CA THR A 1063 -58.97 45.67 -9.08
C THR A 1063 -58.76 46.68 -7.95
N GLY A 1064 -58.90 47.97 -8.24
CA GLY A 1064 -58.76 49.05 -7.27
C GLY A 1064 -58.72 50.43 -7.93
N VAL A 1065 -58.36 51.46 -7.15
CA VAL A 1065 -58.02 52.78 -7.69
C VAL A 1065 -56.59 52.72 -8.22
N ILE A 1066 -56.41 53.00 -9.51
CA ILE A 1066 -55.10 53.17 -10.16
C ILE A 1066 -54.82 54.69 -10.24
N ASP A 1067 -53.55 55.08 -10.21
CA ASP A 1067 -53.12 56.47 -10.48
C ASP A 1067 -53.67 56.92 -11.86
N SER A 1068 -54.30 58.11 -11.91
CA SER A 1068 -54.98 58.59 -13.11
C SER A 1068 -54.06 58.80 -14.31
N GLU A 1069 -52.78 59.11 -14.10
CA GLU A 1069 -51.79 59.21 -15.19
C GLU A 1069 -51.35 57.84 -15.67
N ILE A 1070 -51.25 56.83 -14.78
CA ILE A 1070 -51.05 55.44 -15.22
C ILE A 1070 -52.26 54.97 -16.02
N GLN A 1071 -53.49 55.24 -15.54
CA GLN A 1071 -54.71 54.84 -16.23
C GLN A 1071 -54.89 55.52 -17.60
N ARG A 1072 -54.46 56.78 -17.75
CA ARG A 1072 -54.34 57.50 -19.03
C ARG A 1072 -53.40 56.76 -20.00
N TYR A 1073 -52.23 56.34 -19.54
CA TYR A 1073 -51.22 55.65 -20.35
C TYR A 1073 -51.46 54.13 -20.53
N ASN A 1074 -52.54 53.61 -19.95
CA ASN A 1074 -52.92 52.20 -19.97
C ASN A 1074 -53.89 51.80 -21.11
N THR A 1075 -54.13 52.69 -22.08
CA THR A 1075 -54.98 52.44 -23.26
C THR A 1075 -54.35 53.09 -24.50
N PRO A 1076 -54.13 52.35 -25.61
CA PRO A 1076 -54.49 50.95 -25.84
C PRO A 1076 -53.72 49.95 -24.96
N GLY A 1077 -52.53 50.33 -24.50
CA GLY A 1077 -51.56 49.45 -23.84
C GLY A 1077 -50.27 49.36 -24.66
N PHE A 1078 -49.29 48.60 -24.19
CA PHE A 1078 -48.09 48.31 -24.96
C PHE A 1078 -48.40 47.47 -26.20
N SER A 1079 -47.64 47.74 -27.25
CA SER A 1079 -47.52 46.91 -28.45
C SER A 1079 -46.05 46.90 -28.87
N GLY A 1080 -45.50 45.73 -29.14
CA GLY A 1080 -44.06 45.55 -29.31
C GLY A 1080 -43.52 44.37 -28.51
N CYS A 1081 -42.21 44.32 -28.31
CA CYS A 1081 -41.53 43.16 -27.73
C CYS A 1081 -40.91 43.46 -26.36
N LEU A 1082 -40.98 42.50 -25.43
CA LEU A 1082 -40.35 42.54 -24.11
C LEU A 1082 -39.50 41.28 -23.92
N SER A 1083 -38.26 41.44 -23.44
CA SER A 1083 -37.26 40.37 -23.30
C SER A 1083 -36.43 40.52 -22.02
N GLY A 1084 -35.83 39.44 -21.54
CA GLY A 1084 -34.96 39.43 -20.36
C GLY A 1084 -35.63 39.88 -19.05
N VAL A 1085 -36.98 39.88 -19.01
CA VAL A 1085 -37.77 40.46 -17.91
C VAL A 1085 -37.50 39.70 -16.61
N LYS A 1086 -37.01 40.45 -15.61
CA LYS A 1086 -36.71 40.01 -14.24
C LYS A 1086 -37.24 41.05 -13.25
N PHE A 1087 -37.90 40.57 -12.20
CA PHE A 1087 -38.26 41.34 -11.01
C PHE A 1087 -37.82 40.53 -9.78
N ASN A 1088 -36.74 40.93 -9.12
CA ASN A 1088 -36.04 40.15 -8.10
C ASN A 1088 -35.72 38.73 -8.62
N THR A 1089 -36.28 37.68 -8.02
CA THR A 1089 -36.11 36.28 -8.45
C THR A 1089 -37.16 35.80 -9.46
N ILE A 1090 -38.11 36.67 -9.85
CA ILE A 1090 -39.23 36.34 -10.73
C ILE A 1090 -38.86 36.66 -12.18
N VAL A 1091 -38.97 35.67 -13.07
CA VAL A 1091 -38.62 35.77 -14.50
C VAL A 1091 -39.84 35.42 -15.38
N PRO A 1092 -40.88 36.28 -15.42
CA PRO A 1092 -42.24 35.91 -15.81
C PRO A 1092 -42.35 35.32 -17.22
N LEU A 1093 -41.65 35.88 -18.21
CA LEU A 1093 -41.67 35.37 -19.60
C LEU A 1093 -41.04 33.98 -19.70
N LYS A 1094 -39.98 33.72 -18.93
CA LYS A 1094 -39.35 32.39 -18.85
C LYS A 1094 -40.29 31.37 -18.20
N SER A 1095 -41.01 31.74 -17.15
CA SER A 1095 -42.03 30.87 -16.53
C SER A 1095 -43.18 30.50 -17.48
N ILE A 1096 -43.49 31.36 -18.45
CA ILE A 1096 -44.54 31.14 -19.46
C ILE A 1096 -44.03 30.25 -20.60
N PHE A 1097 -42.87 30.57 -21.20
CA PHE A 1097 -42.34 29.86 -22.37
C PHE A 1097 -41.50 28.61 -22.03
N ARG A 1098 -41.07 28.45 -20.77
CA ARG A 1098 -40.30 27.31 -20.25
C ARG A 1098 -40.88 26.84 -18.90
N PRO A 1099 -42.13 26.33 -18.87
CA PRO A 1099 -42.79 25.94 -17.62
C PRO A 1099 -42.05 24.76 -16.94
N SER A 1100 -41.98 24.82 -15.61
CA SER A 1100 -41.48 23.74 -14.76
C SER A 1100 -42.66 22.97 -14.11
N SER A 1101 -42.40 21.84 -13.45
CA SER A 1101 -43.43 20.98 -12.86
C SER A 1101 -44.15 21.57 -11.62
N THR A 1102 -43.74 22.75 -11.16
CA THR A 1102 -44.32 23.48 -10.03
C THR A 1102 -45.41 24.47 -10.48
N MET A 1103 -46.58 24.46 -9.83
CA MET A 1103 -47.70 25.34 -10.18
C MET A 1103 -47.41 26.84 -9.95
N VAL A 1104 -47.00 27.53 -11.00
CA VAL A 1104 -46.93 29.00 -11.06
C VAL A 1104 -48.27 29.56 -11.55
N HIS A 1105 -48.86 30.51 -10.81
CA HIS A 1105 -50.13 31.13 -11.18
C HIS A 1105 -49.88 32.45 -11.94
N TYR A 1106 -49.99 32.41 -13.27
CA TYR A 1106 -50.07 33.59 -14.14
C TYR A 1106 -51.37 33.59 -14.95
N ASN A 1107 -51.80 34.77 -15.41
CA ASN A 1107 -52.93 34.95 -16.31
C ASN A 1107 -52.50 35.79 -17.51
N ILE A 1108 -52.93 35.42 -18.71
CA ILE A 1108 -52.64 36.13 -19.98
C ILE A 1108 -53.97 36.44 -20.67
N ARG A 1109 -54.09 37.60 -21.30
CA ARG A 1109 -55.24 37.95 -22.14
C ARG A 1109 -54.80 38.91 -23.26
N GLY A 1110 -55.18 38.60 -24.50
CA GLY A 1110 -54.53 39.11 -25.71
C GLY A 1110 -53.56 38.07 -26.28
N GLU A 1111 -52.87 38.38 -27.37
CA GLU A 1111 -51.94 37.47 -28.04
C GLU A 1111 -50.48 37.77 -27.62
N LEU A 1112 -49.79 36.71 -27.16
CA LEU A 1112 -48.42 36.76 -26.66
C LEU A 1112 -47.62 35.64 -27.33
N VAL A 1113 -46.64 35.99 -28.17
CA VAL A 1113 -45.86 35.04 -28.98
C VAL A 1113 -44.39 35.08 -28.54
N GLU A 1114 -43.73 33.93 -28.39
CA GLU A 1114 -42.30 33.89 -28.06
C GLU A 1114 -41.46 34.57 -29.17
N SER A 1115 -40.58 35.48 -28.79
CA SER A 1115 -39.79 36.27 -29.74
C SER A 1115 -38.41 36.61 -29.18
N ASN A 1116 -37.43 36.69 -30.07
CA ASN A 1116 -36.07 37.14 -29.73
C ASN A 1116 -35.97 38.68 -29.55
N CYS A 1117 -37.06 39.41 -29.79
CA CYS A 1117 -37.17 40.88 -29.65
C CYS A 1117 -36.08 41.71 -30.36
N ALA A 1118 -35.37 41.12 -31.33
CA ALA A 1118 -34.13 41.66 -31.90
C ALA A 1118 -33.08 42.09 -30.84
N SER A 1119 -33.11 41.48 -29.64
CA SER A 1119 -32.29 41.90 -28.49
C SER A 1119 -30.80 41.92 -28.85
N MET A 1120 -30.17 43.09 -28.69
CA MET A 1120 -28.78 43.32 -29.07
C MET A 1120 -27.86 42.36 -28.29
N PRO A 1121 -27.15 41.41 -28.96
CA PRO A 1121 -26.21 40.56 -28.25
C PRO A 1121 -25.09 41.43 -27.69
N LEU A 1122 -24.69 41.19 -26.43
CA LEU A 1122 -23.41 41.70 -25.94
C LEU A 1122 -22.31 41.25 -26.91
N SER A 1123 -21.27 42.09 -27.07
CA SER A 1123 -20.10 41.76 -27.90
C SER A 1123 -19.52 40.42 -27.45
N THR A 1124 -19.80 39.38 -28.22
CA THR A 1124 -19.25 38.05 -28.00
C THR A 1124 -17.80 38.07 -28.44
N MET A 1125 -16.89 37.77 -27.51
CA MET A 1125 -15.68 37.08 -27.94
C MET A 1125 -16.14 35.80 -28.65
N PRO A 1126 -15.68 35.50 -29.87
CA PRO A 1126 -16.01 34.24 -30.51
C PRO A 1126 -15.48 33.12 -29.63
N ILE A 1127 -16.38 32.19 -29.26
CA ILE A 1127 -16.01 31.01 -28.47
C ILE A 1127 -15.00 30.22 -29.31
N PRO A 1128 -13.80 29.89 -28.80
CA PRO A 1128 -12.85 29.06 -29.53
C PRO A 1128 -13.51 27.72 -29.90
N PRO A 1129 -13.27 27.17 -31.11
CA PRO A 1129 -13.90 25.91 -31.53
C PRO A 1129 -13.68 24.78 -30.52
N GLU A 1130 -12.51 24.77 -29.86
CA GLU A 1130 -12.10 23.93 -28.73
C GLU A 1130 -13.10 23.87 -27.55
N MET A 1131 -14.06 24.80 -27.46
CA MET A 1131 -15.02 24.92 -26.35
C MET A 1131 -16.50 24.73 -26.78
N ASP A 1132 -16.77 24.37 -28.03
CA ASP A 1132 -18.10 23.92 -28.46
C ASP A 1132 -18.25 22.40 -28.22
N PRO A 1133 -19.25 21.95 -27.43
CA PRO A 1133 -19.53 20.52 -27.20
C PRO A 1133 -19.77 19.68 -28.46
N TRP A 1134 -19.99 20.30 -29.63
CA TRP A 1134 -20.22 19.63 -30.92
C TRP A 1134 -19.06 19.77 -31.91
N TYR A 1135 -17.96 20.42 -31.53
CA TYR A 1135 -16.80 20.56 -32.41
C TYR A 1135 -15.98 19.26 -32.48
N MET A 1136 -16.19 18.50 -33.55
CA MET A 1136 -15.29 17.41 -33.93
C MET A 1136 -14.00 17.99 -34.53
N GLY A 1137 -12.97 18.15 -33.69
CA GLY A 1137 -11.61 18.41 -34.15
C GLY A 1137 -11.08 17.27 -35.02
N THR A 1138 -10.20 17.57 -35.97
CA THR A 1138 -9.69 16.62 -36.97
C THR A 1138 -8.56 15.73 -36.43
N GLU A 1139 -8.79 15.03 -35.32
CA GLU A 1139 -7.93 13.94 -34.85
C GLU A 1139 -8.72 12.63 -34.83
N PHE A 1140 -8.18 11.61 -35.49
CA PHE A 1140 -8.78 10.27 -35.50
C PHE A 1140 -8.66 9.63 -34.10
N PRO A 1141 -9.66 8.84 -33.67
CA PRO A 1141 -9.54 8.09 -32.43
C PRO A 1141 -8.42 7.04 -32.54
N HIS A 1142 -7.30 7.27 -31.85
CA HIS A 1142 -6.30 6.24 -31.60
C HIS A 1142 -6.91 5.15 -30.72
N VAL A 1143 -7.45 4.12 -31.37
CA VAL A 1143 -7.75 2.83 -30.73
C VAL A 1143 -6.43 2.18 -30.33
N HIS A 1144 -6.33 1.63 -29.12
CA HIS A 1144 -5.13 0.93 -28.66
C HIS A 1144 -4.87 -0.34 -29.50
N ASP A 1145 -3.59 -0.63 -29.75
CA ASP A 1145 -3.14 -1.80 -30.50
C ASP A 1145 -3.43 -3.13 -29.76
N ASP A 1146 -4.53 -3.78 -30.14
CA ASP A 1146 -4.61 -5.26 -30.15
C ASP A 1146 -4.38 -5.74 -31.59
N GLY A 1147 -3.10 -5.82 -31.98
CA GLY A 1147 -2.64 -5.93 -33.38
C GLY A 1147 -3.16 -7.14 -34.19
N TRP A 1148 -3.81 -8.10 -33.55
CA TRP A 1148 -4.52 -9.20 -34.22
C TRP A 1148 -5.83 -8.75 -34.91
N THR A 1149 -6.51 -7.74 -34.35
CA THR A 1149 -7.80 -7.27 -34.86
C THR A 1149 -7.67 -6.58 -36.22
N GLY A 1150 -6.64 -5.74 -36.40
CA GLY A 1150 -6.35 -5.07 -37.67
C GLY A 1150 -6.05 -6.04 -38.81
N ILE A 1151 -5.34 -7.14 -38.53
CA ILE A 1151 -5.04 -8.19 -39.52
C ILE A 1151 -6.33 -8.88 -39.98
N ILE A 1152 -7.22 -9.25 -39.05
CA ILE A 1152 -8.50 -9.90 -39.35
C ILE A 1152 -9.40 -8.96 -40.16
N ILE A 1153 -9.53 -7.69 -39.75
CA ILE A 1153 -10.34 -6.68 -40.46
C ILE A 1153 -9.78 -6.44 -41.87
N GLY A 1154 -8.46 -6.30 -42.02
CA GLY A 1154 -7.81 -6.16 -43.33
C GLY A 1154 -8.07 -7.36 -44.25
N PHE A 1155 -7.98 -8.58 -43.73
CA PHE A 1155 -8.24 -9.80 -44.51
C PHE A 1155 -9.71 -9.94 -44.94
N VAL A 1156 -10.66 -9.58 -44.06
CA VAL A 1156 -12.10 -9.56 -44.38
C VAL A 1156 -12.41 -8.49 -45.44
N ILE A 1157 -11.86 -7.28 -45.32
CA ILE A 1157 -12.03 -6.21 -46.32
C ILE A 1157 -11.44 -6.63 -47.68
N PHE A 1158 -10.26 -7.26 -47.69
CA PHE A 1158 -9.63 -7.77 -48.91
C PHE A 1158 -10.49 -8.85 -49.60
N LEU A 1159 -11.07 -9.78 -48.85
CA LEU A 1159 -12.01 -10.78 -49.37
C LEU A 1159 -13.28 -10.15 -49.95
N LEU A 1160 -13.86 -9.15 -49.28
CA LEU A 1160 -15.04 -8.43 -49.76
C LEU A 1160 -14.75 -7.62 -51.04
N LEU A 1161 -13.57 -7.00 -51.15
CA LEU A 1161 -13.14 -6.29 -52.35
C LEU A 1161 -12.89 -7.24 -53.53
N LEU A 1162 -12.31 -8.42 -53.30
CA LEU A 1162 -12.18 -9.47 -54.31
C LEU A 1162 -13.55 -9.93 -54.83
N LEU A 1163 -14.49 -10.18 -53.91
CA LEU A 1163 -15.83 -10.66 -54.26
C LEU A 1163 -16.64 -9.59 -55.01
N GLY A 1164 -16.52 -8.32 -54.59
CA GLY A 1164 -17.08 -7.17 -55.31
C GLY A 1164 -16.48 -6.98 -56.70
N GLY A 1165 -15.15 -7.09 -56.85
CA GLY A 1165 -14.48 -7.01 -58.15
C GLY A 1165 -14.92 -8.12 -59.12
N LEU A 1166 -15.12 -9.34 -58.62
CA LEU A 1166 -15.61 -10.47 -59.41
C LEU A 1166 -17.08 -10.27 -59.85
N LEU A 1167 -17.93 -9.73 -58.98
CA LEU A 1167 -19.30 -9.32 -59.33
C LEU A 1167 -19.34 -8.18 -60.36
N VAL A 1168 -18.45 -7.18 -60.26
CA VAL A 1168 -18.34 -6.09 -61.25
C VAL A 1168 -17.85 -6.62 -62.60
N LEU A 1169 -16.91 -7.55 -62.63
CA LEU A 1169 -16.47 -8.22 -63.87
C LEU A 1169 -17.61 -9.03 -64.52
N LEU A 1170 -18.41 -9.75 -63.74
CA LEU A 1170 -19.62 -10.44 -64.23
C LEU A 1170 -20.66 -9.45 -64.77
N TYR A 1171 -20.90 -8.34 -64.08
CA TYR A 1171 -21.82 -7.30 -64.52
C TYR A 1171 -21.40 -6.65 -65.84
N LEU A 1172 -20.11 -6.27 -65.96
CA LEU A 1172 -19.54 -5.68 -67.17
C LEU A 1172 -19.44 -6.67 -68.34
N TYR A 1173 -19.28 -7.96 -68.06
CA TYR A 1173 -19.38 -9.03 -69.06
C TYR A 1173 -20.82 -9.15 -69.60
N TYR A 1174 -21.82 -9.14 -68.71
CA TYR A 1174 -23.22 -9.30 -69.08
C TYR A 1174 -23.78 -8.09 -69.85
N HIS A 1175 -23.42 -6.86 -69.45
CA HIS A 1175 -23.93 -5.63 -70.08
C HIS A 1175 -23.25 -5.22 -71.39
N ARG A 1176 -22.26 -5.99 -71.89
CA ARG A 1176 -21.53 -5.65 -73.13
C ARG A 1176 -22.33 -5.86 -74.43
N TYR A 1177 -23.54 -6.44 -74.35
CA TYR A 1177 -24.39 -6.76 -75.51
C TYR A 1177 -25.83 -6.20 -75.41
N LYS A 1178 -25.99 -4.89 -75.67
CA LYS A 1178 -27.09 -4.26 -76.45
C LYS A 1178 -26.96 -2.73 -76.40
N GLY A 1179 -27.36 -2.03 -77.46
CA GLY A 1179 -27.38 -0.57 -77.52
C GLY A 1179 -28.34 -0.02 -78.58
N SER A 1180 -28.20 1.28 -78.87
CA SER A 1180 -28.73 2.04 -80.02
C SER A 1180 -30.15 2.65 -79.98
N TYR A 1181 -30.16 3.99 -79.91
CA TYR A 1181 -30.98 4.97 -80.68
C TYR A 1181 -32.49 5.15 -80.33
N HIS A 1182 -32.93 6.31 -79.83
CA HIS A 1182 -33.44 7.54 -80.53
C HIS A 1182 -34.98 7.54 -80.73
N THR A 1183 -35.75 8.64 -80.69
CA THR A 1183 -35.45 10.11 -80.61
C THR A 1183 -36.58 10.91 -79.90
N ASN A 1184 -36.29 12.18 -79.60
CA ASN A 1184 -37.10 13.36 -79.21
C ASN A 1184 -38.56 13.46 -79.75
N GLU A 1185 -39.48 14.36 -79.32
CA GLU A 1185 -39.35 15.76 -78.86
C GLU A 1185 -40.56 16.24 -77.96
N PRO A 1186 -40.91 17.53 -77.70
CA PRO A 1186 -40.61 18.20 -76.42
C PRO A 1186 -41.78 18.76 -75.56
N LYS A 1187 -41.39 19.28 -74.39
CA LYS A 1187 -41.98 20.32 -73.50
C LYS A 1187 -42.76 19.89 -72.23
N ALA A 1188 -42.17 20.36 -71.12
CA ALA A 1188 -42.80 21.02 -69.95
C ALA A 1188 -43.46 20.20 -68.82
N ILE A 1189 -42.76 20.23 -67.66
CA ILE A 1189 -43.25 20.66 -66.34
C ILE A 1189 -44.30 19.80 -65.59
N GLN A 1190 -43.94 19.47 -64.34
CA GLN A 1190 -44.78 19.00 -63.22
C GLN A 1190 -45.42 17.61 -63.32
N ASP A 1191 -45.40 16.92 -62.19
CA ASP A 1191 -46.16 15.70 -61.93
C ASP A 1191 -46.49 15.65 -60.42
N TYR A 1192 -47.73 15.31 -60.05
CA TYR A 1192 -48.12 15.04 -58.66
C TYR A 1192 -49.48 14.32 -58.56
N SER A 1193 -49.46 13.07 -58.07
CA SER A 1193 -50.63 12.18 -57.91
C SER A 1193 -51.30 11.77 -59.24
N SER A 1194 -52.01 10.64 -59.38
CA SER A 1194 -52.76 9.80 -58.43
C SER A 1194 -52.92 8.38 -59.05
N ALA A 1195 -53.74 7.39 -58.64
CA ALA A 1195 -54.86 7.28 -57.70
C ALA A 1195 -55.15 5.78 -57.38
N VAL A 1196 -56.23 5.51 -56.59
CA VAL A 1196 -57.11 4.29 -56.64
C VAL A 1196 -56.44 2.93 -56.23
N LYS A 1197 -56.80 2.25 -55.12
CA LYS A 1197 -58.08 1.61 -54.67
C LYS A 1197 -58.52 0.38 -55.53
N PRO A 1198 -59.28 -0.60 -54.98
CA PRO A 1198 -59.23 -1.22 -53.65
C PRO A 1198 -59.52 -2.77 -53.70
N LEU A 1199 -59.95 -3.34 -52.56
CA LEU A 1199 -60.76 -4.57 -52.38
C LEU A 1199 -60.04 -5.93 -52.23
N ALA A 1200 -60.69 -6.84 -51.50
CA ALA A 1200 -60.12 -8.06 -50.91
C ALA A 1200 -60.92 -9.33 -51.25
N SER A 1201 -60.37 -10.53 -50.99
CA SER A 1201 -61.08 -11.68 -50.38
C SER A 1201 -60.25 -12.98 -50.27
N ARG A 1202 -60.00 -13.47 -49.03
CA ARG A 1202 -59.84 -14.91 -48.62
C ARG A 1202 -58.68 -15.72 -49.29
N LYS A 1203 -58.25 -16.94 -48.90
CA LYS A 1203 -58.21 -17.86 -47.72
C LYS A 1203 -57.19 -18.96 -48.12
N ASP A 1204 -56.62 -19.91 -47.35
CA ASP A 1204 -56.54 -20.46 -45.97
C ASP A 1204 -55.22 -21.31 -45.98
N GLN A 1205 -54.54 -21.83 -44.94
CA GLN A 1205 -54.52 -21.82 -43.46
C GLN A 1205 -53.08 -22.34 -43.04
N ASN A 1206 -52.63 -22.56 -41.80
CA ASN A 1206 -53.26 -22.56 -40.46
C ASN A 1206 -52.24 -22.14 -39.37
N LEU A 1207 -52.75 -21.80 -38.18
CA LEU A 1207 -52.02 -21.67 -36.90
C LEU A 1207 -52.15 -23.03 -36.12
N PRO A 1208 -51.61 -23.29 -34.90
CA PRO A 1208 -50.78 -22.44 -34.01
C PRO A 1208 -49.71 -23.19 -33.14
N GLN A 1209 -49.21 -22.48 -32.11
CA GLN A 1209 -48.90 -22.97 -30.73
C GLN A 1209 -47.65 -23.86 -30.39
N ILE A 1210 -46.82 -23.31 -29.49
CA ILE A 1210 -46.42 -23.87 -28.16
C ILE A 1210 -45.36 -25.01 -28.05
N LEU A 1211 -44.58 -24.91 -26.94
CA LEU A 1211 -43.75 -25.90 -26.20
C LEU A 1211 -42.29 -26.23 -26.65
N GLU A 1212 -41.44 -26.22 -25.61
CA GLU A 1212 -40.29 -27.09 -25.25
C GLU A 1212 -38.99 -27.25 -26.09
N GLU A 1213 -37.89 -27.06 -25.34
CA GLU A 1213 -36.64 -27.84 -25.25
C GLU A 1213 -35.82 -28.33 -26.48
N ALA A 1214 -34.56 -27.85 -26.47
CA ALA A 1214 -33.31 -28.64 -26.38
C ALA A 1214 -32.42 -28.93 -27.62
N LYS A 1215 -31.12 -28.75 -27.33
CA LYS A 1215 -29.91 -29.44 -27.83
C LYS A 1215 -29.30 -29.15 -29.22
N SER A 1216 -27.98 -28.93 -29.15
CA SER A 1216 -26.92 -29.17 -30.15
C SER A 1216 -26.96 -28.38 -31.47
N ASP A 1217 -25.81 -28.05 -32.07
CA ASP A 1217 -24.41 -28.31 -31.64
C ASP A 1217 -23.70 -27.06 -31.09
#